data_AF-A0A6P1ZQ33-F1
#
_entry.id   AF-A0A6P1ZQ33-F1
#
_cell.length_a   1.000
_cell.length_b   1.000
_cell.length_c   1.000
_cell.angle_alpha   90.00
_cell.angle_beta   90.00
_cell.angle_gamma   90.00
#
_symmetry.space_group_name_H-M   'P 1'
#
loop_
_entity.id
_entity.type
_entity.pdbx_description
1 polymer ?
#
loop_
_entity_poly.entity_id
_entity_poly.type
_entity_poly.pdbx_seq_one_letter_code
_entity_poly.pdbx_strand_id
1 'polypeptide(L)'
;MPVEIRLPPNFQIRINESEYLELPTIQLVAAGDNVPHIAKINCIVTGTPDHLAMQIKKAYKPFDSVTPKISQIGQLEQYPCKLETPLTEPINCTLEVTVEYFDSDPLGDPLLSEPRQSEASCYLWSPLVYDEKIIDIDAVSADLQLSNYVLQQAIKKQQKRFPGWFALDFGTSNSTVTLFDPIEVPIAEILPREQEIRLRDRLSQWLSSPVEEALPDVNPYEWEKFIADISKNLEVEPSRLCEIFASDQKAGFLEAIRQIELCLGNSDKFRRAVSKKLYQIYHEVFRVPTLESQNLIPVVLDIDRRDTEIPSELEVASLPDLRLRMGREARDNRKKAIAQGTSSSLKEIISRFHHSPKRYFGQDRSFPVMIDGEEESIHVSELIQAAWAHLIELTEDYRQRARRKFSEGEFLTAVVTYPTVAPPVVRKEVRQLVEQLGIDDVQTAYDEAVSVAIFFLWREFGGNLNIGIESFKTRCRQVGNKWSQNVLVLDIGGGTTDLALIELTLEDKTPSFAEHEDRGLGGRYYKLTPKLLGSSGHLQLGGELITLRIFRLLKVAIADFLLTAVTNGDLDCEKLEDLISAELNERFLEQGKFKSGSLLKCLDRENPEGDAAYKDALDTAEKVLPTRWQQAPQRLQTFYTLWDYAEAAKLQLGQKPPADNSLLTFTVSEQQILELLHQSVIKFQVRDPDSISVTLDSQQFERAASSAIKEGIGIAKGLMESRLSAQDTDTWNTHKVDWLILSGKTCNLDLVQRHIYQEFSNSPYFVWNPERITFVLEFTKLATSAGACYAEKLRRLRFDPEESKELLRKGANQLEIDVKNLFYYLPCNFKRKTQSNELLPIFKAGQELYQITPSETVAKVRTDWQGIQLTNIIYRQDYEEGDLRLWGSFDGKNLMKKLGMQEAEFLKKVKLQFEIDQTLQFSVLLCQGNPHYLIDVPGIDVGAALLAASETSALFADGNLKWNIAVERPNQNLNEGDIAVNVIESATVDQPNAYHLVFEVDKDDSKFLREFHYLHHNEQEPENGLVSNPLPPFPHTSQHTFYIYQIDTTTNSKKWIRIGALSKPDITTDYPCKYCVTLDNKGILRMHAGEVPYWTSTSQECLKQAGCVYRAELELQPNEVDKERDPFCGIH
;
A
#
# COMPACT_ATOMS: atom_id res chain seq x y z
N MET A 1 45.84 8.38 19.90
CA MET A 1 44.40 8.03 19.88
C MET A 1 44.24 6.65 19.23
N PRO A 2 43.23 5.81 19.56
CA PRO A 2 43.23 4.42 19.11
C PRO A 2 43.07 4.28 17.59
N VAL A 3 43.88 3.40 16.97
CA VAL A 3 43.49 2.80 15.69
C VAL A 3 42.29 1.92 15.96
N GLU A 4 41.17 2.18 15.30
CA GLU A 4 39.97 1.36 15.42
C GLU A 4 39.99 0.25 14.38
N ILE A 5 39.78 -0.99 14.81
CA ILE A 5 39.67 -2.16 13.93
C ILE A 5 38.17 -2.44 13.73
N ARG A 6 37.65 -2.10 12.56
CA ARG A 6 36.27 -2.45 12.16
C ARG A 6 36.26 -3.88 11.64
N LEU A 7 35.73 -4.77 12.46
CA LEU A 7 35.57 -6.19 12.19
C LEU A 7 34.26 -6.64 12.88
N PRO A 8 33.33 -7.33 12.18
CA PRO A 8 32.09 -7.78 12.79
C PRO A 8 32.36 -8.82 13.89
N PRO A 9 31.63 -8.81 15.03
CA PRO A 9 31.88 -9.73 16.13
C PRO A 9 31.51 -11.18 15.80
N ASN A 10 30.60 -11.40 14.85
CA ASN A 10 30.23 -12.72 14.32
C ASN A 10 30.14 -12.66 12.80
N PHE A 11 30.58 -13.71 12.11
CA PHE A 11 30.54 -13.80 10.65
C PHE A 11 30.24 -15.24 10.19
N GLN A 12 29.21 -15.41 9.37
CA GLN A 12 28.88 -16.71 8.78
C GLN A 12 29.74 -16.95 7.54
N ILE A 13 30.55 -18.01 7.56
CA ILE A 13 31.34 -18.42 6.39
C ILE A 13 30.45 -19.14 5.39
N ARG A 14 30.46 -18.64 4.15
CA ARG A 14 29.77 -19.23 2.99
C ARG A 14 30.78 -19.62 1.92
N ILE A 15 30.40 -20.59 1.11
CA ILE A 15 31.18 -21.04 -0.04
C ILE A 15 30.49 -20.48 -1.28
N ASN A 16 31.22 -19.74 -2.11
CA ASN A 16 30.67 -19.28 -3.38
C ASN A 16 30.71 -20.38 -4.46
N GLU A 17 30.04 -20.16 -5.59
CA GLU A 17 29.95 -21.12 -6.71
C GLU A 17 31.31 -21.54 -7.31
N SER A 18 32.40 -20.86 -6.93
CA SER A 18 33.78 -21.16 -7.36
C SER A 18 34.64 -21.81 -6.25
N GLU A 19 34.01 -22.32 -5.20
CA GLU A 19 34.64 -22.99 -4.04
C GLU A 19 35.52 -22.08 -3.18
N TYR A 20 35.33 -20.76 -3.21
CA TYR A 20 36.03 -19.84 -2.31
C TYR A 20 35.21 -19.57 -1.05
N LEU A 21 35.90 -19.50 0.09
CA LEU A 21 35.33 -19.02 1.34
C LEU A 21 35.15 -17.50 1.30
N GLU A 22 33.95 -17.06 1.60
CA GLU A 22 33.69 -15.67 1.97
C GLU A 22 34.20 -15.44 3.39
N LEU A 23 35.12 -14.49 3.56
CA LEU A 23 35.79 -14.16 4.82
C LEU A 23 35.49 -12.71 5.23
N PRO A 24 35.47 -12.37 6.53
CA PRO A 24 35.17 -11.01 6.96
C PRO A 24 36.26 -10.03 6.53
N THR A 25 35.83 -8.87 6.02
CA THR A 25 36.69 -7.74 5.69
C THR A 25 37.21 -7.07 6.97
N ILE A 26 38.51 -6.82 7.07
CA ILE A 26 39.11 -6.04 8.17
C ILE A 26 39.40 -4.63 7.67
N GLN A 27 38.88 -3.61 8.35
CA GLN A 27 39.17 -2.22 8.03
C GLN A 27 39.81 -1.51 9.22
N LEU A 28 40.93 -0.82 8.98
CA LEU A 28 41.60 0.02 9.97
C LEU A 28 41.21 1.48 9.75
N VAL A 29 40.68 2.13 10.79
CA VAL A 29 40.26 3.53 10.76
C VAL A 29 41.04 4.32 11.80
N ALA A 30 41.50 5.51 11.43
CA ALA A 30 42.08 6.46 12.37
C ALA A 30 40.97 7.32 12.98
N ALA A 31 40.91 7.40 14.31
CA ALA A 31 39.99 8.27 15.03
C ALA A 31 40.77 9.42 15.71
N GLY A 32 40.55 10.68 15.28
CA GLY A 32 41.13 11.89 15.87
C GLY A 32 42.13 12.67 14.99
N ASP A 33 42.83 13.65 15.59
CA ASP A 33 43.63 14.67 14.86
C ASP A 33 45.09 14.26 14.53
N ASN A 34 45.58 13.13 15.07
CA ASN A 34 46.95 12.62 14.82
C ASN A 34 46.94 11.49 13.78
N VAL A 35 48.03 11.35 13.02
CA VAL A 35 48.16 10.31 11.97
C VAL A 35 48.83 9.06 12.56
N PRO A 36 48.16 7.90 12.61
CA PRO A 36 48.76 6.69 13.16
C PRO A 36 49.75 6.07 12.17
N HIS A 37 50.93 5.71 12.67
CA HIS A 37 51.95 4.99 11.92
C HIS A 37 51.95 3.52 12.35
N ILE A 38 51.49 2.64 11.48
CA ILE A 38 51.37 1.21 11.76
C ILE A 38 52.74 0.55 11.70
N ALA A 39 53.09 -0.20 12.75
CA ALA A 39 54.31 -0.99 12.84
C ALA A 39 54.03 -2.45 12.52
N LYS A 40 52.93 -3.01 13.03
CA LYS A 40 52.61 -4.42 12.88
C LYS A 40 51.10 -4.67 12.83
N ILE A 41 50.68 -5.62 11.99
CA ILE A 41 49.33 -6.18 11.96
C ILE A 41 49.45 -7.70 11.98
N ASN A 42 48.82 -8.32 12.96
CA ASN A 42 48.80 -9.77 13.11
C ASN A 42 47.36 -10.28 13.12
N CYS A 43 47.09 -11.30 12.30
CA CYS A 43 45.82 -12.01 12.27
C CYS A 43 46.04 -13.45 12.71
N ILE A 44 45.34 -13.86 13.76
CA ILE A 44 45.38 -15.21 14.30
C ILE A 44 43.99 -15.82 14.13
N VAL A 45 43.92 -17.04 13.60
CA VAL A 45 42.66 -17.80 13.51
C VAL A 45 42.85 -19.08 14.29
N THR A 46 41.95 -19.36 15.23
CA THR A 46 41.95 -20.57 16.07
C THR A 46 40.56 -21.19 16.09
N GLY A 47 40.46 -22.51 16.25
CA GLY A 47 39.18 -23.22 16.33
C GLY A 47 39.05 -24.35 15.31
N THR A 48 37.88 -24.96 15.25
CA THR A 48 37.63 -26.22 14.55
C THR A 48 36.90 -26.02 13.23
N PRO A 49 37.26 -26.74 12.15
CA PRO A 49 38.40 -27.67 12.03
C PRO A 49 39.77 -26.95 11.94
N ASP A 50 40.80 -27.48 12.63
CA ASP A 50 42.12 -26.82 12.74
C ASP A 50 42.80 -26.57 11.39
N HIS A 51 42.62 -27.47 10.43
CA HIS A 51 43.19 -27.33 9.08
C HIS A 51 42.60 -26.12 8.34
N LEU A 52 41.30 -25.87 8.53
CA LEU A 52 40.58 -24.77 7.92
C LEU A 52 40.90 -23.45 8.62
N ALA A 53 41.02 -23.44 9.95
CA ALA A 53 41.51 -22.29 10.71
C ALA A 53 42.89 -21.84 10.20
N MET A 54 43.81 -22.78 9.96
CA MET A 54 45.13 -22.48 9.36
C MET A 54 45.02 -21.94 7.94
N GLN A 55 44.05 -22.41 7.15
CA GLN A 55 43.82 -21.95 5.79
C GLN A 55 43.25 -20.53 5.74
N ILE A 56 42.24 -20.24 6.58
CA ILE A 56 41.66 -18.91 6.75
C ILE A 56 42.72 -17.93 7.23
N LYS A 57 43.59 -18.32 8.16
CA LYS A 57 44.72 -17.47 8.60
C LYS A 57 45.61 -17.02 7.44
N LYS A 58 45.87 -17.90 6.46
CA LYS A 58 46.72 -17.57 5.29
C LYS A 58 46.06 -16.56 4.33
N ALA A 59 44.74 -16.40 4.40
CA ALA A 59 44.02 -15.41 3.60
C ALA A 59 44.31 -13.97 4.05
N TYR A 60 44.69 -13.77 5.31
CA TYR A 60 45.03 -12.47 5.87
C TYR A 60 46.52 -12.23 5.83
N LYS A 61 46.94 -11.21 5.09
CA LYS A 61 48.35 -10.87 4.94
C LYS A 61 48.87 -10.21 6.22
N PRO A 62 49.90 -10.76 6.89
CA PRO A 62 50.52 -10.08 8.01
C PRO A 62 51.28 -8.84 7.51
N PHE A 63 51.32 -7.80 8.33
CA PHE A 63 52.13 -6.62 8.08
C PHE A 63 53.15 -6.48 9.22
N ASP A 64 54.41 -6.29 8.87
CA ASP A 64 55.49 -6.03 9.81
C ASP A 64 56.47 -5.07 9.14
N SER A 65 56.70 -3.91 9.75
CA SER A 65 57.57 -2.87 9.20
C SER A 65 58.53 -2.39 10.27
N VAL A 66 59.83 -2.51 9.97
CA VAL A 66 60.94 -2.02 10.82
C VAL A 66 60.86 -0.49 11.02
N THR A 67 60.19 0.22 10.11
CA THR A 67 59.87 1.65 10.24
C THR A 67 58.35 1.82 10.12
N PRO A 68 57.65 2.35 11.13
CA PRO A 68 56.19 2.53 11.09
C PRO A 68 55.73 3.36 9.89
N LYS A 69 54.62 2.98 9.25
CA LYS A 69 54.11 3.63 8.02
C LYS A 69 52.65 4.07 8.15
N ILE A 70 52.32 5.19 7.51
CA ILE A 70 50.95 5.71 7.38
C ILE A 70 50.08 4.84 6.44
N SER A 71 50.70 4.08 5.53
CA SER A 71 50.07 3.48 4.35
C SER A 71 49.18 2.24 4.56
N GLN A 72 48.73 1.95 5.79
CA GLN A 72 47.93 0.76 6.12
C GLN A 72 46.53 1.12 6.69
N ILE A 73 46.15 2.40 6.70
CA ILE A 73 44.80 2.84 7.07
C ILE A 73 43.88 2.60 5.87
N GLY A 74 42.80 1.83 6.06
CA GLY A 74 41.93 1.35 4.99
C GLY A 74 41.56 -0.13 5.16
N GLN A 75 40.97 -0.72 4.11
CA GLN A 75 40.66 -2.15 4.09
C GLN A 75 41.94 -2.96 3.89
N LEU A 76 42.19 -3.95 4.76
CA LEU A 76 43.35 -4.83 4.63
C LEU A 76 43.22 -5.74 3.41
N GLU A 77 44.33 -5.94 2.72
CA GLU A 77 44.42 -6.85 1.58
C GLU A 77 44.16 -8.30 2.04
N GLN A 78 43.23 -8.97 1.35
CA GLN A 78 42.84 -10.35 1.63
C GLN A 78 43.03 -11.21 0.38
N TYR A 79 43.65 -12.37 0.56
CA TYR A 79 43.81 -13.34 -0.51
C TYR A 79 42.59 -14.25 -0.61
N PRO A 80 42.16 -14.63 -1.83
CA PRO A 80 41.09 -15.60 -2.01
C PRO A 80 41.43 -16.93 -1.31
N CYS A 81 40.50 -17.45 -0.51
CA CYS A 81 40.67 -18.70 0.20
C CYS A 81 39.86 -19.81 -0.49
N LYS A 82 40.49 -20.56 -1.40
CA LYS A 82 39.83 -21.66 -2.13
C LYS A 82 39.84 -22.94 -1.30
N LEU A 83 38.69 -23.59 -1.13
CA LEU A 83 38.61 -24.92 -0.54
C LEU A 83 39.27 -25.96 -1.45
N GLU A 84 40.12 -26.82 -0.87
CA GLU A 84 40.71 -27.96 -1.58
C GLU A 84 39.80 -29.21 -1.50
N THR A 85 38.92 -29.25 -0.49
CA THR A 85 37.95 -30.32 -0.25
C THR A 85 36.60 -29.72 0.20
N PRO A 86 35.46 -30.35 -0.13
CA PRO A 86 34.15 -29.91 0.34
C PRO A 86 34.08 -29.82 1.86
N LEU A 87 33.29 -28.87 2.36
CA LEU A 87 33.14 -28.65 3.80
C LEU A 87 32.22 -29.73 4.40
N THR A 88 32.82 -30.73 5.05
CA THR A 88 32.07 -31.87 5.65
C THR A 88 31.75 -31.70 7.13
N GLU A 89 32.26 -30.63 7.76
CA GLU A 89 32.12 -30.37 9.20
C GLU A 89 31.80 -28.88 9.44
N PRO A 90 31.04 -28.54 10.50
CA PRO A 90 30.72 -27.15 10.81
C PRO A 90 31.98 -26.38 11.22
N ILE A 91 32.06 -25.13 10.79
CA ILE A 91 33.15 -24.23 11.17
C ILE A 91 32.78 -23.55 12.48
N ASN A 92 33.70 -23.55 13.46
CA ASN A 92 33.64 -22.77 14.68
C ASN A 92 35.06 -22.25 14.97
N CYS A 93 35.39 -21.08 14.41
CA CYS A 93 36.70 -20.47 14.53
C CYS A 93 36.60 -19.05 15.11
N THR A 94 37.68 -18.54 15.69
CA THR A 94 37.81 -17.15 16.13
C THR A 94 38.98 -16.52 15.39
N LEU A 95 38.71 -15.44 14.65
CA LEU A 95 39.70 -14.55 14.06
C LEU A 95 40.00 -13.42 15.04
N GLU A 96 41.25 -13.33 15.49
CA GLU A 96 41.77 -12.22 16.30
C GLU A 96 42.72 -11.37 15.46
N VAL A 97 42.53 -10.05 15.53
CA VAL A 97 43.34 -9.07 14.81
C VAL A 97 43.97 -8.13 15.82
N THR A 98 45.30 -8.04 15.79
CA THR A 98 46.08 -7.15 16.64
C THR A 98 46.85 -6.17 15.76
N VAL A 99 46.75 -4.89 16.06
CA VAL A 99 47.48 -3.81 15.37
C VAL A 99 48.35 -3.06 16.36
N GLU A 100 49.65 -3.03 16.09
CA GLU A 100 50.64 -2.22 16.81
C GLU A 100 51.00 -0.98 15.98
N TYR A 101 50.91 0.20 16.60
CA TYR A 101 51.08 1.47 15.92
C TYR A 101 51.65 2.56 16.85
N PHE A 102 52.10 3.66 16.26
CA PHE A 102 52.62 4.84 16.95
C PHE A 102 51.83 6.08 16.55
N ASP A 103 51.54 6.97 17.49
CA ASP A 103 50.93 8.28 17.18
C ASP A 103 51.97 9.20 16.52
N SER A 104 51.54 10.12 15.66
CA SER A 104 52.41 11.17 15.12
C SER A 104 52.66 12.30 16.14
N ASP A 105 53.80 12.96 16.04
CA ASP A 105 54.08 14.25 16.66
C ASP A 105 53.36 15.40 15.89
N PRO A 106 53.45 16.67 16.34
CA PRO A 106 52.84 17.80 15.64
C PRO A 106 53.39 18.09 14.23
N LEU A 107 54.52 17.49 13.84
CA LEU A 107 55.12 17.59 12.52
C LEU A 107 54.72 16.41 11.61
N GLY A 108 54.02 15.41 12.15
CA GLY A 108 53.56 14.22 11.43
C GLY A 108 54.48 13.00 11.54
N ASP A 109 55.59 13.09 12.29
CA ASP A 109 56.57 12.02 12.44
C ASP A 109 56.20 11.04 13.58
N PRO A 110 56.50 9.73 13.46
CA PRO A 110 56.08 8.75 14.47
C PRO A 110 56.82 8.93 15.81
N LEU A 111 56.07 8.99 16.91
CA LEU A 111 56.61 9.02 18.28
C LEU A 111 57.03 7.61 18.73
N LEU A 112 58.22 7.17 18.33
CA LEU A 112 58.73 5.80 18.57
C LEU A 112 58.94 5.42 20.05
N SER A 113 58.79 6.36 20.99
CA SER A 113 58.92 6.11 22.43
C SER A 113 57.66 5.52 23.07
N GLU A 114 56.50 5.57 22.39
CA GLU A 114 55.20 5.18 22.95
C GLU A 114 54.43 4.25 21.98
N PRO A 115 54.71 2.93 21.98
CA PRO A 115 53.94 1.98 21.18
C PRO A 115 52.52 1.84 21.72
N ARG A 116 51.54 1.75 20.82
CA ARG A 116 50.13 1.51 21.13
C ARG A 116 49.62 0.26 20.41
N GLN A 117 48.61 -0.37 20.99
CA GLN A 117 48.04 -1.62 20.49
C GLN A 117 46.52 -1.56 20.51
N SER A 118 45.92 -2.07 19.44
CA SER A 118 44.46 -2.25 19.29
C SER A 118 44.15 -3.68 18.91
N GLU A 119 43.04 -4.22 19.42
CA GLU A 119 42.62 -5.61 19.20
C GLU A 119 41.14 -5.70 18.88
N ALA A 120 40.77 -6.61 17.98
CA ALA A 120 39.39 -6.98 17.70
C ALA A 120 39.30 -8.48 17.39
N SER A 121 38.15 -9.08 17.68
CA SER A 121 37.88 -10.49 17.38
C SER A 121 36.56 -10.69 16.65
N CYS A 122 36.50 -11.75 15.85
CA CYS A 122 35.33 -12.17 15.08
C CYS A 122 35.15 -13.68 15.23
N TYR A 123 33.96 -14.09 15.64
CA TYR A 123 33.57 -15.49 15.65
C TYR A 123 33.06 -15.91 14.26
N LEU A 124 33.78 -16.85 13.66
CA LEU A 124 33.54 -17.44 12.35
C LEU A 124 32.76 -18.74 12.49
N TRP A 125 31.58 -18.82 11.88
CA TRP A 125 30.76 -20.03 11.98
C TRP A 125 30.13 -20.47 10.66
N SER A 126 29.81 -21.76 10.53
CA SER A 126 29.06 -22.30 9.40
C SER A 126 28.17 -23.47 9.85
N PRO A 127 26.89 -23.54 9.45
CA PRO A 127 26.01 -24.66 9.77
C PRO A 127 26.38 -25.93 8.98
N LEU A 128 26.07 -27.10 9.51
CA LEU A 128 26.22 -28.39 8.81
C LEU A 128 25.46 -28.35 7.47
N VAL A 129 26.19 -28.45 6.37
CA VAL A 129 25.59 -28.73 5.06
C VAL A 129 25.29 -30.23 5.04
N TYR A 130 24.02 -30.60 5.24
CA TYR A 130 23.57 -31.93 4.87
C TYR A 130 23.54 -31.99 3.33
N ASP A 131 24.44 -32.79 2.75
CA ASP A 131 24.25 -33.28 1.38
C ASP A 131 22.92 -34.05 1.37
N GLU A 132 21.90 -33.47 0.72
CA GLU A 132 20.78 -34.26 0.23
C GLU A 132 21.36 -35.31 -0.71
N LYS A 133 21.38 -36.56 -0.23
CA LYS A 133 21.70 -37.71 -1.06
C LYS A 133 20.79 -37.70 -2.27
N ILE A 134 21.38 -37.36 -3.42
CA ILE A 134 20.88 -37.66 -4.75
C ILE A 134 20.47 -39.15 -4.74
N ILE A 135 19.18 -39.39 -4.93
CA ILE A 135 18.65 -40.71 -5.20
C ILE A 135 19.18 -41.12 -6.58
N ASP A 136 20.00 -42.17 -6.59
CA ASP A 136 20.46 -42.85 -7.80
C ASP A 136 19.25 -43.27 -8.65
N ILE A 137 19.12 -42.68 -9.83
CA ILE A 137 18.30 -43.21 -10.92
C ILE A 137 19.27 -43.75 -11.96
N ASP A 138 19.46 -45.07 -11.92
CA ASP A 138 20.16 -45.81 -12.96
C ASP A 138 19.46 -45.62 -14.33
N ALA A 139 20.22 -45.01 -15.24
CA ALA A 139 20.39 -45.28 -16.66
C ALA A 139 19.17 -45.69 -17.52
N VAL A 140 18.88 -44.89 -18.56
CA VAL A 140 19.34 -45.13 -19.95
C VAL A 140 18.67 -44.12 -20.91
N SER A 141 19.50 -43.48 -21.74
CA SER A 141 19.20 -42.80 -23.03
C SER A 141 18.56 -41.40 -23.02
N ALA A 142 19.38 -40.34 -22.96
CA ALA A 142 19.03 -39.01 -23.47
C ALA A 142 20.26 -38.15 -23.79
N ASP A 143 21.28 -38.72 -24.45
CA ASP A 143 22.60 -38.09 -24.67
C ASP A 143 22.64 -37.02 -25.78
N LEU A 144 21.49 -36.43 -26.16
CA LEU A 144 21.41 -35.36 -27.15
C LEU A 144 20.43 -34.22 -26.80
N GLN A 145 19.78 -34.27 -25.62
CA GLN A 145 18.95 -33.16 -25.11
C GLN A 145 19.58 -32.45 -23.91
N LEU A 146 20.46 -33.12 -23.15
CA LEU A 146 21.14 -32.52 -22.00
C LEU A 146 22.11 -31.41 -22.41
N SER A 147 22.75 -31.49 -23.58
CA SER A 147 23.71 -30.47 -24.02
C SER A 147 23.04 -29.14 -24.36
N ASN A 148 21.79 -29.15 -24.85
CA ASN A 148 21.03 -27.92 -25.12
C ASN A 148 20.40 -27.34 -23.84
N TYR A 149 20.04 -28.18 -22.87
CA TYR A 149 19.53 -27.73 -21.58
C TYR A 149 20.66 -27.15 -20.70
N VAL A 150 21.84 -27.76 -20.71
CA VAL A 150 23.05 -27.24 -20.05
C VAL A 150 23.61 -26.02 -20.80
N LEU A 151 23.52 -25.94 -22.13
CA LEU A 151 23.80 -24.69 -22.84
C LEU A 151 22.74 -23.61 -22.55
N GLN A 152 21.45 -23.93 -22.44
CA GLN A 152 20.40 -22.94 -22.10
C GLN A 152 20.51 -22.46 -20.64
N GLN A 153 20.86 -23.34 -19.70
CA GLN A 153 21.17 -22.94 -18.32
C GLN A 153 22.51 -22.20 -18.21
N ALA A 154 23.51 -22.57 -19.01
CA ALA A 154 24.72 -21.79 -19.22
C ALA A 154 24.55 -20.67 -20.27
N ILE A 155 23.33 -20.30 -20.67
CA ILE A 155 23.03 -19.09 -21.46
C ILE A 155 22.06 -18.20 -20.67
N LYS A 156 21.35 -18.72 -19.65
CA LYS A 156 21.01 -18.01 -18.40
C LYS A 156 22.27 -17.65 -17.57
N LYS A 157 23.39 -17.45 -18.27
CA LYS A 157 24.68 -16.94 -17.79
C LYS A 157 24.49 -15.47 -17.42
N GLN A 158 24.76 -15.12 -16.17
CA GLN A 158 25.06 -13.74 -15.74
C GLN A 158 24.09 -12.68 -16.28
N GLN A 159 22.77 -12.90 -16.16
CA GLN A 159 21.85 -11.77 -16.30
C GLN A 159 22.13 -10.81 -15.15
N LYS A 160 22.76 -9.69 -15.49
CA LYS A 160 22.91 -8.54 -14.59
C LYS A 160 21.52 -8.24 -14.02
N ARG A 161 21.40 -8.05 -12.71
CA ARG A 161 20.11 -7.77 -12.07
C ARG A 161 19.90 -6.26 -12.05
N PHE A 162 18.69 -5.83 -12.40
CA PHE A 162 18.32 -4.43 -12.22
C PHE A 162 18.30 -4.10 -10.72
N PRO A 163 19.05 -3.10 -10.23
CA PRO A 163 19.13 -2.79 -8.81
C PRO A 163 17.90 -2.06 -8.26
N GLY A 164 17.01 -1.58 -9.14
CA GLY A 164 15.77 -0.89 -8.78
C GLY A 164 14.53 -1.78 -8.88
N TRP A 165 13.36 -1.14 -8.95
CA TRP A 165 12.06 -1.79 -9.11
C TRP A 165 11.09 -0.89 -9.86
N PHE A 166 9.95 -1.43 -10.28
CA PHE A 166 8.88 -0.64 -10.90
C PHE A 166 7.56 -0.90 -10.18
N ALA A 167 6.66 0.08 -10.24
CA ALA A 167 5.30 0.00 -9.72
C ALA A 167 4.28 0.09 -10.85
N LEU A 168 3.37 -0.89 -10.92
CA LEU A 168 2.30 -0.97 -11.91
C LEU A 168 0.97 -0.54 -11.31
N ASP A 169 0.31 0.43 -11.95
CA ASP A 169 -1.12 0.70 -11.76
C ASP A 169 -1.86 0.35 -13.05
N PHE A 170 -2.36 -0.89 -13.12
CA PHE A 170 -3.22 -1.35 -14.19
C PHE A 170 -4.66 -0.88 -13.91
N GLY A 171 -5.19 0.07 -14.68
CA GLY A 171 -6.53 0.63 -14.46
C GLY A 171 -7.62 0.08 -15.39
N THR A 172 -8.89 0.39 -15.08
CA THR A 172 -10.04 0.01 -15.93
C THR A 172 -10.08 0.77 -17.25
N SER A 173 -9.56 1.99 -17.30
CA SER A 173 -9.58 2.84 -18.51
C SER A 173 -8.20 3.30 -18.94
N ASN A 174 -7.28 3.55 -18.00
CA ASN A 174 -5.89 3.91 -18.29
C ASN A 174 -4.95 3.21 -17.30
N SER A 175 -3.68 3.03 -17.66
CA SER A 175 -2.63 2.44 -16.83
C SER A 175 -1.39 3.32 -16.78
N THR A 176 -0.62 3.22 -15.70
CA THR A 176 0.65 3.93 -15.51
C THR A 176 1.70 3.02 -14.89
N VAL A 177 2.97 3.34 -15.15
CA VAL A 177 4.12 2.68 -14.53
C VAL A 177 5.11 3.73 -14.03
N THR A 178 5.61 3.55 -12.81
CA THR A 178 6.71 4.36 -12.27
C THR A 178 7.90 3.46 -11.94
N LEU A 179 9.08 3.84 -12.41
CA LEU A 179 10.34 3.13 -12.18
C LEU A 179 11.14 3.83 -11.08
N PHE A 180 11.71 3.07 -10.15
CA PHE A 180 12.79 3.53 -9.28
C PHE A 180 14.13 3.01 -9.82
N ASP A 181 15.08 3.90 -10.10
CA ASP A 181 16.43 3.54 -10.55
C ASP A 181 17.52 4.22 -9.70
N PRO A 182 18.33 3.48 -8.92
CA PRO A 182 19.35 4.08 -8.08
C PRO A 182 20.60 4.57 -8.83
N ILE A 183 20.67 4.48 -10.17
CA ILE A 183 21.89 4.78 -10.95
C ILE A 183 22.47 6.18 -10.73
N GLU A 184 21.63 7.20 -10.71
CA GLU A 184 22.04 8.60 -10.63
C GLU A 184 21.18 9.27 -9.56
N VAL A 185 21.81 9.96 -8.60
CA VAL A 185 21.12 10.79 -7.62
C VAL A 185 21.38 12.25 -7.99
N PRO A 186 20.42 12.97 -8.58
CA PRO A 186 20.64 14.32 -9.03
C PRO A 186 20.80 15.27 -7.82
N ILE A 187 21.90 16.03 -7.80
CA ILE A 187 22.13 17.08 -6.80
C ILE A 187 21.52 18.39 -7.33
N ALA A 188 20.50 18.89 -6.66
CA ALA A 188 19.93 20.19 -6.98
C ALA A 188 20.90 21.32 -6.59
N GLU A 189 21.35 22.12 -7.56
CA GLU A 189 22.18 23.31 -7.29
C GLU A 189 21.37 24.48 -6.70
N ILE A 190 20.07 24.59 -7.05
CA ILE A 190 19.16 25.67 -6.61
C ILE A 190 17.86 25.06 -6.06
N LEU A 191 17.02 24.55 -6.96
CA LEU A 191 15.80 23.83 -6.67
C LEU A 191 15.84 22.50 -7.42
N PRO A 192 15.08 21.50 -6.96
CA PRO A 192 14.76 20.33 -7.78
C PRO A 192 14.24 20.78 -9.15
N ARG A 193 14.63 20.07 -10.20
CA ARG A 193 14.44 20.50 -11.59
C ARG A 193 12.98 20.79 -11.91
N GLU A 194 12.06 19.96 -11.44
CA GLU A 194 10.62 20.11 -11.69
C GLU A 194 10.05 21.38 -11.04
N GLN A 195 10.55 21.71 -9.84
CA GLN A 195 10.20 22.95 -9.15
C GLN A 195 10.82 24.16 -9.85
N GLU A 196 12.07 24.06 -10.30
CA GLU A 196 12.73 25.13 -11.07
C GLU A 196 11.97 25.45 -12.36
N ILE A 197 11.62 24.42 -13.15
CA ILE A 197 10.83 24.56 -14.38
C ILE A 197 9.48 25.22 -14.08
N ARG A 198 8.76 24.75 -13.07
CA ARG A 198 7.47 25.37 -12.70
C ARG A 198 7.64 26.82 -12.28
N LEU A 199 8.68 27.16 -11.51
CA LEU A 199 8.93 28.53 -11.06
C LEU A 199 9.20 29.46 -12.23
N ARG A 200 10.05 29.01 -13.17
CA ARG A 200 10.34 29.73 -14.42
C ARG A 200 9.07 29.99 -15.22
N ASP A 201 8.26 28.96 -15.45
CA ASP A 201 7.02 29.06 -16.21
C ASP A 201 6.03 30.03 -15.56
N ARG A 202 5.84 29.94 -14.24
CA ARG A 202 4.87 30.79 -13.52
C ARG A 202 5.32 32.24 -13.42
N LEU A 203 6.60 32.50 -13.19
CA LEU A 203 7.14 33.86 -13.21
C LEU A 203 7.09 34.47 -14.62
N SER A 204 7.45 33.69 -15.65
CA SER A 204 7.34 34.11 -17.05
C SER A 204 5.90 34.49 -17.42
N GLN A 205 4.93 33.61 -17.10
CA GLN A 205 3.51 33.86 -17.34
C GLN A 205 3.05 35.12 -16.62
N TRP A 206 3.35 35.24 -15.32
CA TRP A 206 2.87 36.36 -14.52
C TRP A 206 3.42 37.72 -14.97
N LEU A 207 4.72 37.79 -15.29
CA LEU A 207 5.35 39.02 -15.76
C LEU A 207 4.94 39.40 -17.19
N SER A 208 4.47 38.43 -17.98
CA SER A 208 3.97 38.67 -19.35
C SER A 208 2.49 39.00 -19.41
N SER A 209 1.74 38.85 -18.32
CA SER A 209 0.30 39.12 -18.27
C SER A 209 -0.01 40.63 -18.27
N PRO A 210 -1.13 41.04 -18.90
CA PRO A 210 -1.70 42.37 -18.71
C PRO A 210 -1.95 42.68 -17.23
N VAL A 211 -1.89 43.95 -16.82
CA VAL A 211 -2.02 44.33 -15.40
C VAL A 211 -3.35 43.89 -14.81
N GLU A 212 -4.43 43.94 -15.60
CA GLU A 212 -5.78 43.53 -15.19
C GLU A 212 -5.84 42.05 -14.77
N GLU A 213 -4.97 41.22 -15.35
CA GLU A 213 -4.85 39.79 -15.05
C GLU A 213 -3.75 39.52 -14.01
N ALA A 214 -2.62 40.22 -14.11
CA ALA A 214 -1.45 40.00 -13.27
C ALA A 214 -1.68 40.44 -11.82
N LEU A 215 -2.29 41.62 -11.63
CA LEU A 215 -2.58 42.23 -10.34
C LEU A 215 -3.87 43.08 -10.43
N PRO A 216 -5.05 42.44 -10.39
CA PRO A 216 -6.31 43.17 -10.30
C PRO A 216 -6.29 44.09 -9.07
N ASP A 217 -6.82 45.31 -9.21
CA ASP A 217 -6.88 46.38 -8.19
C ASP A 217 -5.60 47.21 -7.96
N VAL A 218 -4.57 47.02 -8.79
CA VAL A 218 -3.33 47.81 -8.80
C VAL A 218 -3.33 48.85 -9.93
N ASN A 219 -2.67 49.99 -9.72
CA ASN A 219 -2.53 51.02 -10.75
C ASN A 219 -1.63 50.50 -11.91
N PRO A 220 -2.10 50.53 -13.17
CA PRO A 220 -1.30 50.14 -14.34
C PRO A 220 0.10 50.76 -14.37
N TYR A 221 0.23 52.03 -13.97
CA TYR A 221 1.51 52.73 -13.95
C TYR A 221 2.51 52.14 -12.94
N GLU A 222 2.04 51.64 -11.78
CA GLU A 222 2.93 51.01 -10.79
C GLU A 222 3.45 49.66 -11.32
N TRP A 223 2.61 48.90 -12.04
CA TRP A 223 2.99 47.65 -12.68
C TRP A 223 3.97 47.87 -13.83
N GLU A 224 3.69 48.79 -14.74
CA GLU A 224 4.60 49.14 -15.85
C GLU A 224 5.95 49.63 -15.33
N LYS A 225 5.96 50.45 -14.28
CA LYS A 225 7.20 50.90 -13.64
C LYS A 225 7.98 49.74 -13.03
N PHE A 226 7.30 48.81 -12.34
CA PHE A 226 7.93 47.62 -11.77
C PHE A 226 8.61 46.76 -12.84
N ILE A 227 7.91 46.49 -13.96
CA ILE A 227 8.49 45.75 -15.09
C ILE A 227 9.67 46.51 -15.71
N ALA A 228 9.55 47.84 -15.89
CA ALA A 228 10.62 48.66 -16.43
C ALA A 228 11.86 48.70 -15.53
N ASP A 229 11.68 48.80 -14.21
CA ASP A 229 12.77 48.83 -13.23
C ASP A 229 13.52 47.48 -13.20
N ILE A 230 12.79 46.35 -13.23
CA ILE A 230 13.40 45.01 -13.33
C ILE A 230 14.18 44.88 -14.64
N SER A 231 13.56 45.24 -15.76
CA SER A 231 14.14 45.09 -17.10
C SER A 231 15.40 45.93 -17.25
N LYS A 232 15.40 47.15 -16.72
CA LYS A 232 16.56 48.03 -16.67
C LYS A 232 17.71 47.43 -15.85
N ASN A 233 17.42 46.84 -14.68
CA ASN A 233 18.44 46.24 -13.83
C ASN A 233 19.04 44.96 -14.40
N LEU A 234 18.26 44.24 -15.22
CA LEU A 234 18.69 43.03 -15.93
C LEU A 234 19.25 43.32 -17.33
N GLU A 235 19.33 44.59 -17.74
CA GLU A 235 19.82 45.03 -19.05
C GLU A 235 19.07 44.38 -20.24
N VAL A 236 17.75 44.18 -20.09
CA VAL A 236 16.87 43.63 -21.14
C VAL A 236 15.71 44.58 -21.47
N GLU A 237 15.18 44.45 -22.68
CA GLU A 237 13.95 45.14 -23.06
C GLU A 237 12.74 44.55 -22.31
N PRO A 238 11.76 45.37 -21.84
CA PRO A 238 10.58 44.89 -21.13
C PRO A 238 9.79 43.79 -21.84
N SER A 239 9.70 43.86 -23.17
CA SER A 239 9.01 42.85 -24.00
C SER A 239 9.73 41.50 -24.05
N ARG A 240 11.01 41.44 -23.64
CA ARG A 240 11.87 40.26 -23.67
C ARG A 240 12.20 39.74 -22.26
N LEU A 241 11.65 40.33 -21.21
CA LEU A 241 11.88 39.92 -19.82
C LEU A 241 11.54 38.43 -19.59
N CYS A 242 10.50 37.92 -20.27
CA CYS A 242 10.11 36.52 -20.23
C CYS A 242 11.18 35.54 -20.77
N GLU A 243 12.04 35.99 -21.69
CA GLU A 243 13.11 35.16 -22.28
C GLU A 243 14.17 34.76 -21.24
N ILE A 244 14.36 35.57 -20.18
CA ILE A 244 15.28 35.23 -19.07
C ILE A 244 14.81 33.95 -18.35
N PHE A 245 13.50 33.79 -18.18
CA PHE A 245 12.92 32.63 -17.51
C PHE A 245 12.89 31.40 -18.41
N ALA A 246 12.80 31.59 -19.74
CA ALA A 246 12.87 30.53 -20.74
C ALA A 246 14.30 30.00 -21.00
N SER A 247 15.33 30.74 -20.56
CA SER A 247 16.75 30.34 -20.70
C SER A 247 17.20 29.44 -19.55
N ASP A 248 17.98 28.40 -19.85
CA ASP A 248 18.62 27.52 -18.84
C ASP A 248 19.77 28.19 -18.06
N GLN A 249 20.01 29.49 -18.25
CA GLN A 249 21.07 30.23 -17.55
C GLN A 249 20.69 30.51 -16.08
N LYS A 250 21.10 29.61 -15.18
CA LYS A 250 20.81 29.65 -13.73
C LYS A 250 21.15 30.98 -13.03
N ALA A 251 22.31 31.58 -13.33
CA ALA A 251 22.72 32.84 -12.72
C ALA A 251 21.78 34.01 -13.08
N GLY A 252 21.37 34.08 -14.35
CA GLY A 252 20.43 35.10 -14.81
C GLY A 252 19.04 34.93 -14.18
N PHE A 253 18.60 33.68 -14.00
CA PHE A 253 17.36 33.36 -13.32
C PHE A 253 17.35 33.79 -11.84
N LEU A 254 18.40 33.45 -11.07
CA LEU A 254 18.51 33.87 -9.68
C LEU A 254 18.57 35.39 -9.53
N GLU A 255 19.31 36.05 -10.42
CA GLU A 255 19.37 37.51 -10.43
C GLU A 255 18.01 38.12 -10.76
N ALA A 256 17.25 37.54 -11.68
CA ALA A 256 15.89 37.99 -11.98
C ALA A 256 14.95 37.86 -10.77
N ILE A 257 14.99 36.74 -10.04
CA ILE A 257 14.25 36.58 -8.78
C ILE A 257 14.64 37.66 -7.77
N ARG A 258 15.95 37.92 -7.62
CA ARG A 258 16.46 38.96 -6.72
C ARG A 258 15.92 40.34 -7.11
N GLN A 259 15.91 40.67 -8.41
CA GLN A 259 15.39 41.96 -8.89
C GLN A 259 13.88 42.11 -8.67
N ILE A 260 13.10 41.04 -8.85
CA ILE A 260 11.67 41.03 -8.53
C ILE A 260 11.43 41.45 -7.07
N GLU A 261 12.21 40.93 -6.13
CA GLU A 261 12.05 41.25 -4.71
C GLU A 261 12.59 42.65 -4.34
N LEU A 262 13.64 43.12 -5.02
CA LEU A 262 14.21 44.46 -4.80
C LEU A 262 13.36 45.60 -5.40
N CYS A 263 12.71 45.35 -6.54
CA CYS A 263 11.96 46.38 -7.29
C CYS A 263 10.55 46.64 -6.75
N LEU A 264 10.13 46.01 -5.64
CA LEU A 264 8.76 46.12 -5.09
C LEU A 264 8.31 47.55 -4.70
N GLY A 265 9.20 48.54 -4.76
CA GLY A 265 8.88 49.95 -4.58
C GLY A 265 8.42 50.33 -3.17
N ASN A 266 8.07 51.62 -3.00
CA ASN A 266 7.69 52.17 -1.68
C ASN A 266 6.18 52.13 -1.39
N SER A 267 5.35 51.80 -2.38
CA SER A 267 3.88 51.74 -2.23
C SER A 267 3.48 50.50 -1.44
N ASP A 268 2.89 50.69 -0.26
CA ASP A 268 2.46 49.58 0.61
C ASP A 268 1.37 48.71 -0.05
N LYS A 269 0.47 49.32 -0.84
CA LYS A 269 -0.61 48.61 -1.53
C LYS A 269 -0.04 47.71 -2.64
N PHE A 270 0.84 48.26 -3.47
CA PHE A 270 1.52 47.53 -4.54
C PHE A 270 2.34 46.38 -3.98
N ARG A 271 3.20 46.66 -2.97
CA ARG A 271 4.05 45.66 -2.33
C ARG A 271 3.25 44.50 -1.77
N ARG A 272 2.14 44.76 -1.06
CA ARG A 272 1.27 43.70 -0.54
C ARG A 272 0.64 42.86 -1.65
N ALA A 273 0.18 43.49 -2.73
CA ALA A 273 -0.43 42.78 -3.85
C ALA A 273 0.58 41.88 -4.56
N VAL A 274 1.78 42.40 -4.86
CA VAL A 274 2.87 41.63 -5.46
C VAL A 274 3.33 40.52 -4.53
N SER A 275 3.61 40.82 -3.26
CA SER A 275 4.04 39.79 -2.30
C SER A 275 3.02 38.67 -2.18
N LYS A 276 1.71 38.99 -2.11
CA LYS A 276 0.65 37.98 -2.09
C LYS A 276 0.71 37.09 -3.33
N LYS A 277 0.92 37.67 -4.51
CA LYS A 277 1.01 36.92 -5.77
C LYS A 277 2.28 36.08 -5.87
N LEU A 278 3.42 36.61 -5.43
CA LEU A 278 4.68 35.85 -5.33
C LEU A 278 4.57 34.69 -4.36
N TYR A 279 3.98 34.90 -3.17
CA TYR A 279 3.71 33.80 -2.23
C TYR A 279 2.81 32.74 -2.86
N GLN A 280 1.79 33.13 -3.63
CA GLN A 280 0.97 32.18 -4.37
C GLN A 280 1.81 31.37 -5.38
N ILE A 281 2.68 32.02 -6.17
CA ILE A 281 3.56 31.35 -7.13
C ILE A 281 4.51 30.39 -6.43
N TYR A 282 5.21 30.84 -5.37
CA TYR A 282 6.12 29.98 -4.59
C TYR A 282 5.37 28.80 -3.96
N HIS A 283 4.16 29.04 -3.47
CA HIS A 283 3.32 28.00 -2.89
C HIS A 283 2.91 26.92 -3.91
N GLU A 284 2.56 27.34 -5.14
CA GLU A 284 2.29 26.42 -6.25
C GLU A 284 3.55 25.61 -6.62
N VAL A 285 4.71 26.26 -6.65
CA VAL A 285 6.00 25.63 -7.02
C VAL A 285 6.46 24.61 -5.99
N PHE A 286 6.47 24.93 -4.70
CA PHE A 286 6.95 24.00 -3.66
C PHE A 286 6.05 22.77 -3.49
N ARG A 287 4.82 22.80 -4.02
CA ARG A 287 3.92 21.64 -4.10
C ARG A 287 4.11 20.82 -5.37
N VAL A 288 5.03 21.17 -6.26
CA VAL A 288 5.39 20.27 -7.37
C VAL A 288 6.19 19.08 -6.82
N PRO A 289 5.73 17.83 -7.04
CA PRO A 289 6.46 16.65 -6.62
C PRO A 289 7.82 16.54 -7.34
N THR A 290 8.86 16.20 -6.60
CA THR A 290 10.26 16.20 -7.06
C THR A 290 10.73 14.78 -7.40
N LEU A 291 10.07 14.17 -8.38
CA LEU A 291 10.20 12.75 -8.72
C LEU A 291 11.65 12.38 -9.11
N GLU A 292 12.29 13.18 -9.95
CA GLU A 292 13.68 13.00 -10.37
C GLU A 292 14.64 13.03 -9.16
N SER A 293 14.42 13.95 -8.20
CA SER A 293 15.22 14.01 -6.95
C SER A 293 15.09 12.76 -6.08
N GLN A 294 14.01 12.01 -6.28
CA GLN A 294 13.74 10.76 -5.58
C GLN A 294 14.07 9.53 -6.43
N ASN A 295 14.65 9.72 -7.61
CA ASN A 295 14.91 8.68 -8.60
C ASN A 295 13.64 7.92 -9.01
N LEU A 296 12.49 8.60 -8.97
CA LEU A 296 11.22 8.07 -9.46
C LEU A 296 11.02 8.59 -10.88
N ILE A 297 10.91 7.68 -11.84
CA ILE A 297 10.82 7.98 -13.26
C ILE A 297 9.46 7.49 -13.77
N PRO A 298 8.51 8.39 -14.07
CA PRO A 298 7.30 8.03 -14.81
C PRO A 298 7.68 7.46 -16.17
N VAL A 299 7.25 6.23 -16.45
CA VAL A 299 7.59 5.53 -17.69
C VAL A 299 6.75 6.08 -18.83
N VAL A 300 7.37 6.36 -19.97
CA VAL A 300 6.65 6.74 -21.20
C VAL A 300 6.16 5.47 -21.88
N LEU A 301 4.85 5.20 -21.74
CA LEU A 301 4.21 3.97 -22.22
C LEU A 301 3.72 4.09 -23.67
N ASP A 302 3.32 5.29 -24.12
CA ASP A 302 3.04 5.57 -25.54
C ASP A 302 4.16 6.44 -26.10
N ILE A 303 5.15 5.78 -26.72
CA ILE A 303 6.39 6.41 -27.17
C ILE A 303 6.14 7.40 -28.32
N ASP A 304 5.20 7.09 -29.20
CA ASP A 304 4.88 7.93 -30.36
C ASP A 304 4.30 9.27 -29.92
N ARG A 305 3.53 9.27 -28.83
CA ARG A 305 2.91 10.47 -28.26
C ARG A 305 3.69 11.09 -27.09
N ARG A 306 4.68 10.34 -26.55
CA ARG A 306 5.43 10.67 -25.33
C ARG A 306 4.55 10.76 -24.08
N ASP A 307 3.49 9.97 -24.02
CA ASP A 307 2.58 9.94 -22.88
C ASP A 307 3.04 8.90 -21.83
N THR A 308 2.95 9.27 -20.56
CA THR A 308 3.23 8.39 -19.41
C THR A 308 2.02 7.54 -19.00
N GLU A 309 0.88 7.78 -19.65
CA GLU A 309 -0.37 7.06 -19.46
C GLU A 309 -0.75 6.35 -20.75
N ILE A 310 -1.25 5.12 -20.65
CA ILE A 310 -1.75 4.34 -21.80
C ILE A 310 -3.19 3.89 -21.54
N PRO A 311 -4.12 3.96 -22.53
CA PRO A 311 -5.44 3.38 -22.38
C PRO A 311 -5.38 1.87 -22.10
N SER A 312 -6.22 1.36 -21.23
CA SER A 312 -6.22 -0.06 -20.85
C SER A 312 -6.99 -0.96 -21.83
N GLU A 313 -7.23 -0.48 -23.06
CA GLU A 313 -7.87 -1.26 -24.13
C GLU A 313 -6.86 -2.28 -24.69
N LEU A 314 -7.30 -3.51 -24.89
CA LEU A 314 -6.46 -4.65 -25.24
C LEU A 314 -6.86 -5.26 -26.58
N GLU A 315 -5.85 -5.76 -27.29
CA GLU A 315 -5.99 -6.57 -28.49
C GLU A 315 -5.16 -7.85 -28.34
N VAL A 316 -5.79 -9.03 -28.45
CA VAL A 316 -5.08 -10.31 -28.50
C VAL A 316 -4.35 -10.42 -29.83
N ALA A 317 -3.02 -10.57 -29.76
CA ALA A 317 -2.15 -10.64 -30.91
C ALA A 317 -1.77 -12.09 -31.28
N SER A 318 -1.62 -12.97 -30.29
CA SER A 318 -1.38 -14.41 -30.48
C SER A 318 -1.92 -15.23 -29.32
N LEU A 319 -2.40 -16.44 -29.62
CA LEU A 319 -2.85 -17.42 -28.62
C LEU A 319 -1.70 -18.28 -28.07
N PRO A 320 -0.79 -18.83 -28.90
CA PRO A 320 0.40 -19.49 -28.38
C PRO A 320 1.28 -18.47 -27.66
N ASP A 321 1.62 -18.76 -26.40
CA ASP A 321 2.29 -17.83 -25.48
C ASP A 321 1.57 -16.47 -25.43
N LEU A 322 0.28 -16.48 -25.06
CA LEU A 322 -0.67 -15.36 -25.07
C LEU A 322 -0.01 -13.96 -25.06
N ARG A 323 -0.04 -13.27 -26.20
CA ARG A 323 0.49 -11.90 -26.34
C ARG A 323 -0.60 -10.91 -26.66
N LEU A 324 -0.44 -9.71 -26.12
CA LEU A 324 -1.40 -8.62 -26.27
C LEU A 324 -0.71 -7.36 -26.78
N ARG A 325 -1.52 -6.46 -27.35
CA ARG A 325 -1.21 -5.04 -27.51
C ARG A 325 -2.15 -4.22 -26.65
N MET A 326 -1.69 -3.08 -26.16
CA MET A 326 -2.47 -2.17 -25.32
C MET A 326 -2.56 -0.77 -25.94
N GLY A 327 -3.58 -0.01 -25.54
CA GLY A 327 -3.61 1.43 -25.74
C GLY A 327 -4.36 1.88 -26.98
N ARG A 328 -3.99 3.07 -27.48
CA ARG A 328 -4.64 3.66 -28.66
C ARG A 328 -4.43 2.82 -29.91
N GLU A 329 -3.32 2.08 -30.01
CA GLU A 329 -3.11 1.14 -31.12
C GLU A 329 -4.20 0.06 -31.15
N ALA A 330 -4.45 -0.61 -30.02
CA ALA A 330 -5.52 -1.61 -29.90
C ALA A 330 -6.90 -1.00 -30.24
N ARG A 331 -7.18 0.22 -29.76
CA ARG A 331 -8.42 0.96 -30.09
C ARG A 331 -8.58 1.22 -31.59
N ASP A 332 -7.52 1.72 -32.23
CA ASP A 332 -7.54 2.06 -33.65
C ASP A 332 -7.64 0.80 -34.52
N ASN A 333 -7.00 -0.30 -34.10
CA ASN A 333 -7.11 -1.61 -34.75
C ASN A 333 -8.53 -2.16 -34.62
N ARG A 334 -9.17 -2.06 -33.45
CA ARG A 334 -10.58 -2.44 -33.28
C ARG A 334 -11.49 -1.67 -34.22
N LYS A 335 -11.33 -0.34 -34.29
CA LYS A 335 -12.15 0.51 -35.18
C LYS A 335 -12.01 0.09 -36.64
N LYS A 336 -10.77 -0.17 -37.10
CA LYS A 336 -10.50 -0.66 -38.46
C LYS A 336 -11.12 -2.04 -38.70
N ALA A 337 -10.96 -2.96 -37.75
CA ALA A 337 -11.48 -4.33 -37.86
C ALA A 337 -13.01 -4.34 -37.93
N ILE A 338 -13.68 -3.56 -37.07
CA ILE A 338 -15.14 -3.40 -37.10
C ILE A 338 -15.60 -2.84 -38.46
N ALA A 339 -14.94 -1.80 -38.98
CA ALA A 339 -15.31 -1.19 -40.25
C ALA A 339 -15.14 -2.11 -41.48
N GLN A 340 -14.26 -3.12 -41.38
CA GLN A 340 -13.97 -4.07 -42.47
C GLN A 340 -14.69 -5.43 -42.29
N GLY A 341 -15.34 -5.66 -41.15
CA GLY A 341 -15.82 -6.98 -40.74
C GLY A 341 -17.09 -7.47 -41.43
N THR A 342 -17.14 -8.78 -41.71
CA THR A 342 -18.35 -9.55 -42.05
C THR A 342 -18.95 -10.20 -40.80
N SER A 343 -20.16 -10.80 -40.89
CA SER A 343 -20.82 -11.45 -39.73
C SER A 343 -19.99 -12.57 -39.07
N SER A 344 -19.18 -13.31 -39.84
CA SER A 344 -18.28 -14.34 -39.30
C SER A 344 -17.05 -13.75 -38.62
N SER A 345 -16.48 -12.67 -39.15
CA SER A 345 -15.34 -11.98 -38.52
C SER A 345 -15.74 -11.12 -37.32
N LEU A 346 -17.02 -10.76 -37.17
CA LEU A 346 -17.48 -10.00 -36.00
C LEU A 346 -17.38 -10.79 -34.69
N LYS A 347 -17.59 -12.11 -34.71
CA LYS A 347 -17.33 -12.95 -33.53
C LYS A 347 -15.85 -12.95 -33.16
N GLU A 348 -14.99 -13.05 -34.16
CA GLU A 348 -13.54 -12.93 -33.99
C GLU A 348 -13.15 -11.58 -33.39
N ILE A 349 -13.70 -10.47 -33.91
CA ILE A 349 -13.47 -9.11 -33.40
C ILE A 349 -13.90 -8.97 -31.93
N ILE A 350 -15.11 -9.44 -31.56
CA ILE A 350 -15.59 -9.39 -30.16
C ILE A 350 -14.67 -10.18 -29.23
N SER A 351 -14.16 -11.31 -29.73
CA SER A 351 -13.31 -12.21 -28.97
C SER A 351 -11.85 -11.76 -28.88
N ARG A 352 -11.38 -10.92 -29.82
CA ARG A 352 -9.99 -10.44 -29.91
C ARG A 352 -9.76 -9.12 -29.18
N PHE A 353 -10.75 -8.24 -29.16
CA PHE A 353 -10.61 -6.91 -28.57
C PHE A 353 -11.37 -6.81 -27.25
N HIS A 354 -10.66 -6.47 -26.18
CA HIS A 354 -11.23 -6.38 -24.85
C HIS A 354 -11.03 -4.98 -24.27
N HIS A 355 -12.10 -4.41 -23.73
CA HIS A 355 -11.96 -3.32 -22.78
C HIS A 355 -11.43 -3.87 -21.45
N SER A 356 -10.64 -3.09 -20.71
CA SER A 356 -9.79 -3.58 -19.60
C SER A 356 -10.42 -4.70 -18.75
N PRO A 357 -9.76 -5.88 -18.65
CA PRO A 357 -10.23 -7.01 -17.86
C PRO A 357 -10.13 -6.78 -16.34
N LYS A 358 -9.56 -5.66 -15.87
CA LYS A 358 -9.46 -5.31 -14.43
C LYS A 358 -10.79 -5.44 -13.69
N ARG A 359 -11.92 -5.15 -14.36
CA ARG A 359 -13.28 -5.26 -13.80
C ARG A 359 -13.69 -6.68 -13.42
N TYR A 360 -13.01 -7.68 -13.96
CA TYR A 360 -13.26 -9.10 -13.74
C TYR A 360 -12.26 -9.72 -12.75
N PHE A 361 -11.49 -8.90 -12.01
CA PHE A 361 -10.54 -9.40 -11.00
C PHE A 361 -11.20 -10.39 -10.02
N GLY A 362 -10.54 -11.54 -9.81
CA GLY A 362 -11.00 -12.57 -8.89
C GLY A 362 -12.24 -13.32 -9.34
N GLN A 363 -12.60 -13.26 -10.62
CA GLN A 363 -13.67 -14.06 -11.19
C GLN A 363 -13.10 -15.29 -11.87
N ASP A 364 -13.68 -16.45 -11.55
CA ASP A 364 -13.51 -17.67 -12.33
C ASP A 364 -14.34 -17.53 -13.62
N ARG A 365 -13.73 -16.92 -14.64
CA ARG A 365 -14.38 -16.57 -15.89
C ARG A 365 -13.43 -16.82 -17.05
N SER A 366 -13.93 -17.53 -18.04
CA SER A 366 -13.25 -17.71 -19.33
C SER A 366 -14.09 -17.13 -20.46
N PHE A 367 -13.44 -16.76 -21.56
CA PHE A 367 -14.10 -16.34 -22.79
C PHE A 367 -13.40 -17.02 -23.98
N PRO A 368 -14.18 -17.40 -25.02
CA PRO A 368 -13.59 -17.87 -26.25
C PRO A 368 -12.88 -16.70 -26.93
N VAL A 369 -11.65 -16.92 -27.38
CA VAL A 369 -10.85 -16.02 -28.22
C VAL A 369 -10.58 -16.71 -29.54
N MET A 370 -10.92 -16.02 -30.65
CA MET A 370 -10.62 -16.49 -31.99
C MET A 370 -9.57 -15.63 -32.65
N ILE A 371 -8.53 -16.27 -33.20
CA ILE A 371 -7.48 -15.63 -34.03
C ILE A 371 -7.20 -16.55 -35.21
N ASP A 372 -7.22 -16.01 -36.43
CA ASP A 372 -6.88 -16.74 -37.67
C ASP A 372 -7.68 -18.05 -37.87
N GLY A 373 -8.87 -18.13 -37.28
CA GLY A 373 -9.76 -19.30 -37.34
C GLY A 373 -9.54 -20.37 -36.26
N GLU A 374 -8.56 -20.20 -35.36
CA GLU A 374 -8.42 -21.02 -34.16
C GLU A 374 -9.18 -20.41 -32.99
N GLU A 375 -9.97 -21.22 -32.28
CA GLU A 375 -10.74 -20.83 -31.10
C GLU A 375 -10.14 -21.49 -29.85
N GLU A 376 -9.74 -20.68 -28.88
CA GLU A 376 -9.23 -21.13 -27.59
C GLU A 376 -9.98 -20.44 -26.46
N SER A 377 -10.22 -21.14 -25.36
CA SER A 377 -10.85 -20.58 -24.17
C SER A 377 -9.78 -20.01 -23.25
N ILE A 378 -9.73 -18.69 -23.11
CA ILE A 378 -8.76 -17.99 -22.26
C ILE A 378 -9.43 -17.57 -20.96
N HIS A 379 -8.74 -17.78 -19.84
CA HIS A 379 -9.19 -17.32 -18.53
C HIS A 379 -8.90 -15.82 -18.35
N VAL A 380 -9.77 -15.09 -17.63
CA VAL A 380 -9.56 -13.65 -17.32
C VAL A 380 -8.17 -13.39 -16.71
N SER A 381 -7.71 -14.27 -15.83
CA SER A 381 -6.39 -14.18 -15.19
C SER A 381 -5.24 -14.18 -16.21
N GLU A 382 -5.35 -14.96 -17.27
CA GLU A 382 -4.33 -15.05 -18.34
C GLU A 382 -4.28 -13.76 -19.16
N LEU A 383 -5.44 -13.17 -19.50
CA LEU A 383 -5.48 -11.86 -20.15
C LEU A 383 -4.86 -10.75 -19.28
N ILE A 384 -5.15 -10.76 -17.98
CA ILE A 384 -4.60 -9.78 -17.04
C ILE A 384 -3.08 -9.96 -16.93
N GLN A 385 -2.62 -11.20 -16.79
CA GLN A 385 -1.20 -11.52 -16.76
C GLN A 385 -0.48 -11.05 -18.02
N ALA A 386 -1.04 -11.32 -19.20
CA ALA A 386 -0.47 -10.85 -20.46
C ALA A 386 -0.52 -9.32 -20.57
N ALA A 387 -1.50 -8.64 -19.98
CA ALA A 387 -1.53 -7.17 -19.94
C ALA A 387 -0.42 -6.59 -19.06
N TRP A 388 -0.12 -7.22 -17.90
CA TRP A 388 1.06 -6.87 -17.11
C TRP A 388 2.35 -7.19 -17.84
N ALA A 389 2.46 -8.34 -18.51
CA ALA A 389 3.62 -8.69 -19.32
C ALA A 389 3.92 -7.59 -20.35
N HIS A 390 2.89 -7.11 -21.05
CA HIS A 390 3.06 -6.02 -22.02
C HIS A 390 3.47 -4.68 -21.38
N LEU A 391 2.95 -4.34 -20.19
CA LEU A 391 3.41 -3.15 -19.47
C LEU A 391 4.88 -3.26 -19.02
N ILE A 392 5.33 -4.46 -18.65
CA ILE A 392 6.73 -4.76 -18.32
C ILE A 392 7.60 -4.61 -19.58
N GLU A 393 7.15 -5.15 -20.72
CA GLU A 393 7.82 -5.00 -22.03
C GLU A 393 7.96 -3.52 -22.41
N LEU A 394 6.89 -2.71 -22.33
CA LEU A 394 6.94 -1.28 -22.62
C LEU A 394 7.92 -0.53 -21.70
N THR A 395 8.00 -0.95 -20.44
CA THR A 395 8.93 -0.39 -19.46
C THR A 395 10.38 -0.72 -19.79
N GLU A 396 10.64 -1.95 -20.20
CA GLU A 396 11.98 -2.37 -20.63
C GLU A 396 12.37 -1.70 -21.96
N ASP A 397 11.45 -1.57 -22.92
CA ASP A 397 11.66 -0.82 -24.17
C ASP A 397 12.05 0.64 -23.91
N TYR A 398 11.36 1.30 -22.98
CA TYR A 398 11.68 2.65 -22.56
C TYR A 398 13.10 2.77 -21.99
N ARG A 399 13.49 1.86 -21.09
CA ARG A 399 14.85 1.78 -20.54
C ARG A 399 15.89 1.53 -21.63
N GLN A 400 15.63 0.61 -22.55
CA GLN A 400 16.58 0.22 -23.58
C GLN A 400 16.84 1.32 -24.61
N ARG A 401 15.86 2.19 -24.88
CA ARG A 401 16.05 3.35 -25.77
C ARG A 401 16.99 4.40 -25.17
N ALA A 402 17.13 4.43 -23.85
CA ALA A 402 18.01 5.35 -23.14
C ALA A 402 19.00 4.60 -22.22
N ARG A 403 19.60 3.50 -22.69
CA ARG A 403 20.54 2.64 -21.93
C ARG A 403 21.63 3.37 -21.12
N ARG A 404 22.07 4.56 -21.55
CA ARG A 404 23.07 5.35 -20.81
C ARG A 404 22.53 6.04 -19.56
N LYS A 405 21.21 6.12 -19.40
CA LYS A 405 20.51 6.81 -18.30
C LYS A 405 19.93 5.86 -17.25
N PHE A 406 19.94 4.55 -17.51
CA PHE A 406 19.31 3.56 -16.64
C PHE A 406 20.28 2.45 -16.28
N SER A 407 20.14 1.88 -15.09
CA SER A 407 20.91 0.69 -14.69
C SER A 407 20.58 -0.48 -15.60
N GLU A 408 21.58 -1.23 -16.03
CA GLU A 408 21.35 -2.46 -16.79
C GLU A 408 20.83 -3.60 -15.92
N GLY A 409 20.17 -4.56 -16.55
CA GLY A 409 19.79 -5.83 -15.94
C GLY A 409 18.30 -6.12 -15.96
N GLU A 410 17.93 -7.35 -15.62
CA GLU A 410 16.54 -7.81 -15.61
C GLU A 410 15.81 -7.42 -14.33
N PHE A 411 14.50 -7.20 -14.45
CA PHE A 411 13.67 -6.86 -13.31
C PHE A 411 13.54 -8.04 -12.34
N LEU A 412 13.80 -7.78 -11.06
CA LEU A 412 13.59 -8.75 -9.98
C LEU A 412 12.38 -8.40 -9.12
N THR A 413 12.09 -7.12 -8.98
CA THR A 413 11.09 -6.60 -8.05
C THR A 413 10.02 -5.81 -8.78
N ALA A 414 8.75 -6.10 -8.48
CA ALA A 414 7.59 -5.34 -8.93
C ALA A 414 6.68 -4.97 -7.75
N VAL A 415 6.14 -3.77 -7.77
CA VAL A 415 5.08 -3.33 -6.87
C VAL A 415 3.78 -3.26 -7.66
N VAL A 416 2.73 -3.94 -7.22
CA VAL A 416 1.48 -4.04 -8.00
C VAL A 416 0.31 -3.58 -7.15
N THR A 417 -0.35 -2.51 -7.59
CA THR A 417 -1.51 -1.96 -6.90
C THR A 417 -2.80 -2.67 -7.31
N TYR A 418 -3.79 -2.64 -6.44
CA TYR A 418 -5.10 -3.26 -6.63
C TYR A 418 -6.21 -2.42 -5.98
N PRO A 419 -7.48 -2.61 -6.36
CA PRO A 419 -8.60 -1.87 -5.76
C PRO A 419 -8.67 -2.09 -4.25
N THR A 420 -8.88 -1.04 -3.48
CA THR A 420 -8.82 -1.05 -2.02
C THR A 420 -9.78 -2.07 -1.38
N VAL A 421 -10.92 -2.33 -2.04
CA VAL A 421 -11.92 -3.31 -1.56
C VAL A 421 -11.72 -4.74 -2.06
N ALA A 422 -10.66 -5.01 -2.83
CA ALA A 422 -10.39 -6.33 -3.39
C ALA A 422 -10.17 -7.39 -2.29
N PRO A 423 -10.80 -8.57 -2.42
CA PRO A 423 -10.64 -9.67 -1.46
C PRO A 423 -9.23 -10.30 -1.53
N PRO A 424 -8.81 -11.04 -0.49
CA PRO A 424 -7.49 -11.66 -0.41
C PRO A 424 -7.18 -12.59 -1.59
N VAL A 425 -8.19 -13.29 -2.10
CA VAL A 425 -8.06 -14.19 -3.26
C VAL A 425 -7.49 -13.43 -4.46
N VAL A 426 -7.98 -12.21 -4.72
CA VAL A 426 -7.47 -11.34 -5.81
C VAL A 426 -6.01 -10.97 -5.57
N ARG A 427 -5.63 -10.63 -4.33
CA ARG A 427 -4.24 -10.21 -4.03
C ARG A 427 -3.25 -11.36 -4.21
N LYS A 428 -3.63 -12.57 -3.78
CA LYS A 428 -2.84 -13.78 -3.97
C LYS A 428 -2.70 -14.13 -5.46
N GLU A 429 -3.81 -14.06 -6.19
CA GLU A 429 -3.84 -14.28 -7.64
C GLU A 429 -2.94 -13.25 -8.36
N VAL A 430 -3.07 -11.96 -8.07
CA VAL A 430 -2.20 -10.89 -8.63
C VAL A 430 -0.73 -11.20 -8.39
N ARG A 431 -0.34 -11.56 -7.15
CA ARG A 431 1.04 -11.92 -6.83
C ARG A 431 1.51 -13.11 -7.68
N GLN A 432 0.76 -14.21 -7.67
CA GLN A 432 1.11 -15.43 -8.41
C GLN A 432 1.26 -15.19 -9.90
N LEU A 433 0.34 -14.43 -10.51
CA LEU A 433 0.38 -14.13 -11.94
C LEU A 433 1.61 -13.31 -12.32
N VAL A 434 2.06 -12.37 -11.47
CA VAL A 434 3.25 -11.56 -11.76
C VAL A 434 4.54 -12.33 -11.48
N GLU A 435 4.57 -13.19 -10.46
CA GLU A 435 5.69 -14.12 -10.21
C GLU A 435 5.93 -15.05 -11.41
N GLN A 436 4.85 -15.54 -12.02
CA GLN A 436 4.92 -16.36 -13.24
C GLN A 436 5.48 -15.62 -14.47
N LEU A 437 5.55 -14.28 -14.46
CA LEU A 437 6.20 -13.48 -15.49
C LEU A 437 7.73 -13.38 -15.31
N GLY A 438 8.30 -14.07 -14.32
CA GLY A 438 9.73 -14.07 -14.04
C GLY A 438 10.19 -12.97 -13.08
N ILE A 439 9.28 -12.40 -12.29
CA ILE A 439 9.58 -11.42 -11.24
C ILE A 439 9.57 -12.14 -9.88
N ASP A 440 10.74 -12.32 -9.27
CA ASP A 440 10.85 -13.10 -8.02
C ASP A 440 10.28 -12.38 -6.79
N ASP A 441 10.31 -11.04 -6.77
CA ASP A 441 9.96 -10.23 -5.61
C ASP A 441 8.76 -9.31 -5.89
N VAL A 442 7.55 -9.86 -5.73
CA VAL A 442 6.30 -9.13 -5.97
C VAL A 442 5.70 -8.58 -4.68
N GLN A 443 5.56 -7.26 -4.62
CA GLN A 443 5.01 -6.51 -3.50
C GLN A 443 3.56 -6.07 -3.77
N THR A 444 2.63 -6.64 -3.03
CA THR A 444 1.18 -6.34 -3.08
C THR A 444 0.69 -5.77 -1.75
N ALA A 445 1.54 -5.05 -1.03
CA ALA A 445 1.14 -4.45 0.25
C ALA A 445 0.28 -3.19 0.04
N TYR A 446 0.46 -2.49 -1.08
CA TYR A 446 -0.11 -1.17 -1.31
C TYR A 446 -1.35 -1.24 -2.21
N ASP A 447 -2.50 -0.84 -1.67
CA ASP A 447 -3.70 -0.62 -2.50
C ASP A 447 -3.69 0.78 -3.14
N GLU A 448 -4.65 1.03 -4.03
CA GLU A 448 -4.74 2.26 -4.81
C GLU A 448 -4.88 3.52 -3.94
N ALA A 449 -5.82 3.54 -3.00
CA ALA A 449 -6.05 4.70 -2.14
C ALA A 449 -4.87 4.99 -1.18
N VAL A 450 -4.26 3.94 -0.61
CA VAL A 450 -3.07 4.08 0.23
C VAL A 450 -1.89 4.63 -0.56
N SER A 451 -1.70 4.17 -1.81
CA SER A 451 -0.63 4.65 -2.67
C SER A 451 -0.79 6.14 -3.00
N VAL A 452 -2.01 6.56 -3.32
CA VAL A 452 -2.36 7.98 -3.52
C VAL A 452 -2.06 8.81 -2.26
N ALA A 453 -2.42 8.31 -1.08
CA ALA A 453 -2.12 9.00 0.18
C ALA A 453 -0.62 9.28 0.34
N ILE A 454 0.22 8.26 0.09
CA ILE A 454 1.67 8.35 0.21
C ILE A 454 2.26 9.34 -0.80
N PHE A 455 1.78 9.33 -2.04
CA PHE A 455 2.21 10.28 -3.07
C PHE A 455 1.96 11.74 -2.66
N PHE A 456 0.73 12.06 -2.26
CA PHE A 456 0.39 13.43 -1.88
C PHE A 456 1.02 13.85 -0.56
N LEU A 457 1.18 12.93 0.39
CA LEU A 457 1.92 13.17 1.62
C LEU A 457 3.36 13.59 1.32
N TRP A 458 4.04 12.84 0.46
CA TRP A 458 5.38 13.19 0.00
C TRP A 458 5.42 14.55 -0.71
N ARG A 459 4.45 14.82 -1.59
CA ARG A 459 4.31 16.13 -2.25
C ARG A 459 4.23 17.29 -1.25
N GLU A 460 3.52 17.12 -0.14
CA GLU A 460 3.43 18.16 0.91
C GLU A 460 4.76 18.39 1.64
N PHE A 461 5.64 17.38 1.71
CA PHE A 461 7.00 17.56 2.20
C PHE A 461 7.95 18.17 1.15
N GLY A 462 7.55 18.21 -0.12
CA GLY A 462 7.80 19.34 -1.03
C GLY A 462 9.24 19.61 -1.43
N GLY A 463 10.12 18.60 -1.45
CA GLY A 463 11.53 18.77 -1.87
C GLY A 463 12.43 19.53 -0.89
N ASN A 464 11.85 20.19 0.12
CA ASN A 464 12.57 20.79 1.25
C ASN A 464 11.87 20.44 2.57
N LEU A 465 12.45 19.46 3.27
CA LEU A 465 11.92 18.95 4.54
C LEU A 465 11.76 20.04 5.62
N ASN A 466 12.59 21.09 5.61
CA ASN A 466 12.51 22.15 6.61
C ASN A 466 11.21 22.95 6.49
N ILE A 467 10.75 23.21 5.27
CA ILE A 467 9.51 23.94 5.01
C ILE A 467 8.31 22.98 5.09
N GLY A 468 8.46 21.79 4.48
CA GLY A 468 7.39 20.79 4.42
C GLY A 468 6.90 20.35 5.80
N ILE A 469 7.81 20.14 6.75
CA ILE A 469 7.45 19.74 8.13
C ILE A 469 6.67 20.84 8.85
N GLU A 470 7.07 22.10 8.71
CA GLU A 470 6.33 23.21 9.32
C GLU A 470 4.96 23.40 8.66
N SER A 471 4.87 23.25 7.33
CA SER A 471 3.59 23.24 6.62
C SER A 471 2.66 22.14 7.11
N PHE A 472 3.18 20.91 7.29
CA PHE A 472 2.44 19.77 7.82
C PHE A 472 1.85 20.08 9.20
N LYS A 473 2.65 20.65 10.11
CA LYS A 473 2.22 21.00 11.48
C LYS A 473 1.07 22.00 11.53
N THR A 474 0.94 22.90 10.54
CA THR A 474 -0.14 23.92 10.52
C THR A 474 -1.56 23.34 10.46
N ARG A 475 -1.71 22.10 9.98
CA ARG A 475 -2.99 21.38 9.89
C ARG A 475 -3.22 20.39 11.05
N CYS A 476 -2.24 20.24 11.93
CA CYS A 476 -2.26 19.19 12.94
C CYS A 476 -2.84 19.64 14.29
N ARG A 477 -3.39 18.67 15.01
CA ARG A 477 -3.59 18.76 16.46
C ARG A 477 -2.27 18.40 17.15
N GLN A 478 -1.84 19.20 18.12
CA GLN A 478 -0.60 18.96 18.85
C GLN A 478 -0.87 18.42 20.26
N VAL A 479 -0.18 17.34 20.63
CA VAL A 479 -0.13 16.81 21.99
C VAL A 479 1.33 16.49 22.33
N GLY A 480 1.93 17.29 23.22
CA GLY A 480 3.36 17.16 23.54
C GLY A 480 4.26 17.38 22.32
N ASN A 481 5.10 16.38 22.02
CA ASN A 481 6.00 16.34 20.85
C ASN A 481 5.38 15.67 19.61
N LYS A 482 4.05 15.47 19.59
CA LYS A 482 3.32 14.81 18.51
C LYS A 482 2.33 15.75 17.83
N TRP A 483 2.25 15.65 16.51
CA TRP A 483 1.31 16.38 15.64
C TRP A 483 0.52 15.37 14.82
N SER A 484 -0.80 15.32 15.04
CA SER A 484 -1.70 14.38 14.36
C SER A 484 -2.69 15.09 13.45
N GLN A 485 -2.95 14.52 12.27
CA GLN A 485 -4.03 14.94 11.38
C GLN A 485 -4.70 13.74 10.71
N ASN A 486 -5.99 13.82 10.44
CA ASN A 486 -6.74 12.80 9.71
C ASN A 486 -6.85 13.17 8.24
N VAL A 487 -6.52 12.22 7.37
CA VAL A 487 -6.51 12.37 5.92
C VAL A 487 -7.53 11.43 5.30
N LEU A 488 -8.44 11.97 4.51
CA LEU A 488 -9.37 11.19 3.70
C LEU A 488 -8.93 11.25 2.23
N VAL A 489 -8.70 10.09 1.62
CA VAL A 489 -8.47 9.95 0.18
C VAL A 489 -9.74 9.46 -0.48
N LEU A 490 -10.19 10.16 -1.52
CA LEU A 490 -11.27 9.77 -2.43
C LEU A 490 -10.71 9.70 -3.85
N ASP A 491 -10.48 8.47 -4.33
CA ASP A 491 -10.08 8.19 -5.69
C ASP A 491 -11.30 7.70 -6.49
N ILE A 492 -11.74 8.48 -7.49
CA ILE A 492 -12.80 8.07 -8.40
C ILE A 492 -12.18 7.84 -9.78
N GLY A 493 -11.82 6.58 -10.02
CA GLY A 493 -11.23 6.10 -11.25
C GLY A 493 -12.24 5.98 -12.40
N GLY A 494 -11.81 5.27 -13.45
CA GLY A 494 -12.66 5.00 -14.61
C GLY A 494 -13.78 4.00 -14.31
N GLY A 495 -13.51 2.96 -13.52
CA GLY A 495 -14.49 1.94 -13.17
C GLY A 495 -14.54 1.59 -11.69
N THR A 496 -13.54 1.99 -10.90
CA THR A 496 -13.49 1.78 -9.45
C THR A 496 -13.53 3.11 -8.69
N THR A 497 -14.05 3.06 -7.48
CA THR A 497 -13.91 4.12 -6.47
C THR A 497 -13.17 3.51 -5.29
N ASP A 498 -12.14 4.18 -4.80
CA ASP A 498 -11.24 3.68 -3.78
C ASP A 498 -11.04 4.75 -2.69
N LEU A 499 -11.15 4.34 -1.42
CA LEU A 499 -11.21 5.24 -0.27
C LEU A 499 -10.33 4.75 0.87
N ALA A 500 -9.57 5.67 1.47
CA ALA A 500 -8.82 5.42 2.69
C ALA A 500 -8.93 6.61 3.65
N LEU A 501 -9.17 6.31 4.92
CA LEU A 501 -9.10 7.26 6.03
C LEU A 501 -7.88 6.90 6.90
N ILE A 502 -6.91 7.80 6.96
CA ILE A 502 -5.60 7.58 7.59
C ILE A 502 -5.36 8.67 8.63
N GLU A 503 -4.98 8.29 9.85
CA GLU A 503 -4.40 9.21 10.81
C GLU A 503 -2.88 9.28 10.58
N LEU A 504 -2.35 10.48 10.43
CA LEU A 504 -0.92 10.72 10.30
C LEU A 504 -0.40 11.38 11.57
N THR A 505 0.50 10.70 12.29
CA THR A 505 1.15 11.26 13.49
C THR A 505 2.63 11.51 13.24
N LEU A 506 3.02 12.79 13.23
CA LEU A 506 4.41 13.21 13.23
C LEU A 506 4.91 13.37 14.65
N GLU A 507 6.01 12.69 15.00
CA GLU A 507 6.67 12.75 16.31
C GLU A 507 8.08 13.30 16.15
N ASP A 508 8.48 14.27 16.99
CA ASP A 508 9.88 14.65 17.14
C ASP A 508 10.61 13.57 17.94
N LYS A 509 11.45 12.79 17.24
CA LYS A 509 12.28 11.71 17.77
C LYS A 509 13.77 12.06 17.68
N THR A 510 14.09 13.35 17.78
CA THR A 510 15.50 13.79 17.80
C THR A 510 16.26 13.03 18.90
N PRO A 511 17.37 12.35 18.58
CA PRO A 511 18.12 11.58 19.57
C PRO A 511 18.68 12.50 20.66
N SER A 512 18.83 11.98 21.87
CA SER A 512 19.51 12.70 22.94
C SER A 512 21.00 12.83 22.63
N PHE A 513 21.51 14.06 22.71
CA PHE A 513 22.94 14.35 22.68
C PHE A 513 23.45 14.34 24.12
N ALA A 514 24.61 13.73 24.38
CA ALA A 514 25.21 13.77 25.72
C ALA A 514 25.60 15.21 26.08
N GLU A 515 25.71 15.56 27.37
CA GLU A 515 25.99 16.94 27.82
C GLU A 515 27.28 17.55 27.23
N HIS A 516 28.20 16.71 26.76
CA HIS A 516 29.48 17.11 26.15
C HIS A 516 29.48 17.08 24.61
N GLU A 517 28.40 16.65 23.96
CA GLU A 517 28.29 16.59 22.50
C GLU A 517 27.77 17.90 21.92
N ASP A 518 28.45 18.43 20.89
CA ASP A 518 27.96 19.58 20.14
C ASP A 518 26.77 19.20 19.24
N ARG A 519 25.68 19.97 19.36
CA ARG A 519 24.46 19.83 18.54
C ARG A 519 24.59 20.55 17.19
N GLY A 520 25.65 21.31 16.98
CA GLY A 520 25.90 22.06 15.75
C GLY A 520 24.73 23.01 15.44
N LEU A 521 24.28 22.99 14.18
CA LEU A 521 23.20 23.85 13.68
C LEU A 521 21.78 23.40 14.10
N GLY A 522 21.65 22.32 14.88
CA GLY A 522 20.39 22.00 15.57
C GLY A 522 19.29 21.38 14.71
N GLY A 523 19.64 20.57 13.72
CA GLY A 523 18.66 19.77 12.95
C GLY A 523 17.85 18.81 13.83
N ARG A 524 16.70 18.37 13.31
CA ARG A 524 15.75 17.50 14.03
C ARG A 524 15.44 16.23 13.25
N TYR A 525 15.17 15.16 13.98
CA TYR A 525 14.70 13.90 13.42
C TYR A 525 13.22 13.73 13.73
N TYR A 526 12.41 13.53 12.70
CA TYR A 526 10.98 13.29 12.85
C TYR A 526 10.61 11.90 12.36
N LYS A 527 9.67 11.27 13.06
CA LYS A 527 9.04 10.03 12.64
C LYS A 527 7.57 10.28 12.34
N LEU A 528 7.15 10.01 11.11
CA LEU A 528 5.76 10.04 10.68
C LEU A 528 5.18 8.62 10.70
N THR A 529 4.14 8.42 11.49
CA THR A 529 3.48 7.13 11.68
C THR A 529 2.06 7.18 11.12
N PRO A 530 1.80 6.57 9.94
CA PRO A 530 0.47 6.46 9.36
C PRO A 530 -0.32 5.31 10.00
N LYS A 531 -1.55 5.56 10.45
CA LYS A 531 -2.48 4.58 11.01
C LYS A 531 -3.74 4.52 10.15
N LEU A 532 -4.06 3.35 9.61
CA LEU A 532 -5.28 3.15 8.83
C LEU A 532 -6.49 3.09 9.78
N LEU A 533 -7.37 4.09 9.69
CA LEU A 533 -8.62 4.13 10.48
C LEU A 533 -9.74 3.35 9.80
N GLY A 534 -9.73 3.32 8.46
CA GLY A 534 -10.63 2.50 7.67
C GLY A 534 -10.45 2.69 6.17
N SER A 535 -10.96 1.76 5.38
CA SER A 535 -10.94 1.83 3.92
C SER A 535 -12.24 1.30 3.32
N SER A 536 -12.63 1.84 2.17
CA SER A 536 -13.83 1.43 1.45
C SER A 536 -13.65 1.68 -0.05
N GLY A 537 -14.72 1.58 -0.82
CA GLY A 537 -14.69 1.69 -2.28
C GLY A 537 -15.75 0.83 -2.94
N HIS A 538 -15.78 0.81 -4.28
CA HIS A 538 -16.73 0.05 -5.08
C HIS A 538 -16.13 -0.31 -6.45
N LEU A 539 -16.25 -1.58 -6.87
CA LEU A 539 -15.54 -2.14 -8.04
C LEU A 539 -16.14 -1.77 -9.41
N GLN A 540 -17.38 -1.30 -9.44
CA GLN A 540 -18.09 -0.87 -10.67
C GLN A 540 -18.71 0.53 -10.54
N LEU A 541 -18.06 1.42 -9.78
CA LEU A 541 -18.49 2.80 -9.57
C LEU A 541 -17.36 3.72 -10.01
N GLY A 542 -17.52 4.38 -11.14
CA GLY A 542 -16.52 5.27 -11.71
C GLY A 542 -17.05 5.99 -12.95
N GLY A 543 -16.16 6.64 -13.68
CA GLY A 543 -16.50 7.44 -14.86
C GLY A 543 -17.21 6.69 -15.99
N GLU A 544 -17.01 5.37 -16.13
CA GLU A 544 -17.65 4.53 -17.15
C GLU A 544 -19.13 4.27 -16.85
N LEU A 545 -19.53 4.21 -15.56
CA LEU A 545 -20.95 4.13 -15.21
C LEU A 545 -21.68 5.43 -15.59
N ILE A 546 -21.01 6.57 -15.40
CA ILE A 546 -21.52 7.88 -15.83
C ILE A 546 -21.65 7.90 -17.35
N THR A 547 -20.63 7.43 -18.08
CA THR A 547 -20.69 7.30 -19.54
C THR A 547 -21.82 6.38 -20.00
N LEU A 548 -22.07 5.25 -19.32
CA LEU A 548 -23.19 4.35 -19.64
C LEU A 548 -24.56 5.02 -19.44
N ARG A 549 -24.72 5.83 -18.40
CA ARG A 549 -25.96 6.59 -18.19
C ARG A 549 -26.17 7.65 -19.28
N ILE A 550 -25.10 8.34 -19.69
CA ILE A 550 -25.15 9.30 -20.80
C ILE A 550 -25.40 8.59 -22.13
N PHE A 551 -24.80 7.42 -22.35
CA PHE A 551 -25.06 6.56 -23.51
C PHE A 551 -26.54 6.21 -23.62
N ARG A 552 -27.16 5.76 -22.52
CA ARG A 552 -28.59 5.45 -22.46
C ARG A 552 -29.47 6.68 -22.73
N LEU A 553 -29.12 7.82 -22.12
CA LEU A 553 -29.82 9.10 -22.33
C LEU A 553 -29.73 9.54 -23.80
N LEU A 554 -28.53 9.54 -24.38
CA LEU A 554 -28.29 9.97 -25.75
C LEU A 554 -28.96 9.05 -26.77
N LYS A 555 -28.90 7.72 -26.54
CA LYS A 555 -29.62 6.72 -27.33
C LYS A 555 -31.11 7.02 -27.40
N VAL A 556 -31.71 7.29 -26.24
CA VAL A 556 -33.13 7.62 -26.14
C VAL A 556 -33.45 8.97 -26.76
N ALA A 557 -32.61 9.99 -26.56
CA ALA A 557 -32.79 11.31 -27.16
C ALA A 557 -32.78 11.23 -28.70
N ILE A 558 -31.86 10.47 -29.28
CA ILE A 558 -31.81 10.20 -30.73
C ILE A 558 -33.04 9.44 -31.19
N ALA A 559 -33.45 8.39 -30.47
CA ALA A 559 -34.64 7.62 -30.83
C ALA A 559 -35.93 8.45 -30.79
N ASP A 560 -36.11 9.26 -29.74
CA ASP A 560 -37.26 10.17 -29.57
C ASP A 560 -37.30 11.21 -30.70
N PHE A 561 -36.14 11.81 -31.02
CA PHE A 561 -36.01 12.75 -32.13
C PHE A 561 -36.42 12.10 -33.46
N LEU A 562 -35.90 10.91 -33.78
CA LEU A 562 -36.19 10.24 -35.05
C LEU A 562 -37.68 9.87 -35.19
N LEU A 563 -38.29 9.35 -34.13
CA LEU A 563 -39.73 9.03 -34.13
C LEU A 563 -40.60 10.28 -34.24
N THR A 564 -40.17 11.40 -33.63
CA THR A 564 -40.81 12.71 -33.78
C THR A 564 -40.72 13.19 -35.23
N ALA A 565 -39.53 13.14 -35.83
CA ALA A 565 -39.29 13.59 -37.20
C ALA A 565 -40.14 12.81 -38.23
N VAL A 566 -40.27 11.49 -38.05
CA VAL A 566 -41.18 10.66 -38.87
C VAL A 566 -42.64 11.06 -38.68
N THR A 567 -43.06 11.28 -37.43
CA THR A 567 -44.45 11.65 -37.12
C THR A 567 -44.85 13.02 -37.69
N ASN A 568 -43.89 13.95 -37.76
CA ASN A 568 -44.07 15.28 -38.33
C ASN A 568 -43.92 15.32 -39.86
N GLY A 569 -43.36 14.27 -40.46
CA GLY A 569 -43.10 14.17 -41.90
C GLY A 569 -41.81 14.85 -42.37
N ASP A 570 -40.88 15.11 -41.43
CA ASP A 570 -39.54 15.68 -41.67
C ASP A 570 -38.54 14.60 -42.14
N LEU A 571 -38.80 13.34 -41.78
CA LEU A 571 -38.01 12.16 -42.13
C LEU A 571 -38.92 11.09 -42.76
N ASP A 572 -38.62 10.64 -43.98
CA ASP A 572 -39.27 9.45 -44.56
C ASP A 572 -38.50 8.19 -44.15
N CYS A 573 -39.15 7.28 -43.41
CA CYS A 573 -38.58 6.00 -43.04
C CYS A 573 -39.68 4.93 -42.82
N GLU A 574 -39.92 4.10 -43.82
CA GLU A 574 -40.94 3.01 -43.78
C GLU A 574 -40.80 2.14 -42.52
N LYS A 575 -39.58 1.76 -42.15
CA LYS A 575 -39.32 0.92 -40.97
C LYS A 575 -39.77 1.58 -39.66
N LEU A 576 -39.59 2.90 -39.51
CA LEU A 576 -40.00 3.62 -38.31
C LEU A 576 -41.50 3.92 -38.31
N GLU A 577 -42.12 4.11 -39.48
CA GLU A 577 -43.57 4.22 -39.61
C GLU A 577 -44.28 2.91 -39.21
N ASP A 578 -43.76 1.77 -39.68
CA ASP A 578 -44.24 0.44 -39.29
C ASP A 578 -44.07 0.23 -37.77
N LEU A 579 -42.92 0.65 -37.22
CA LEU A 579 -42.66 0.58 -35.79
C LEU A 579 -43.71 1.39 -34.99
N ILE A 580 -44.03 2.61 -35.44
CA ILE A 580 -45.01 3.49 -34.78
C ILE A 580 -46.41 2.87 -34.80
N SER A 581 -46.81 2.29 -35.93
CA SER A 581 -48.17 1.80 -36.14
C SER A 581 -48.46 0.43 -35.50
N ALA A 582 -47.45 -0.43 -35.35
CA ALA A 582 -47.66 -1.84 -34.96
C ALA A 582 -46.92 -2.30 -33.69
N GLU A 583 -45.86 -1.61 -33.28
CA GLU A 583 -44.86 -2.20 -32.36
C GLU A 583 -44.44 -1.32 -31.19
N LEU A 584 -44.79 -0.03 -31.19
CA LEU A 584 -44.54 0.88 -30.08
C LEU A 584 -45.47 0.59 -28.90
N ASN A 585 -44.93 0.74 -27.70
CA ASN A 585 -45.70 0.64 -26.47
C ASN A 585 -46.74 1.79 -26.42
N GLU A 586 -48.00 1.48 -26.13
CA GLU A 586 -49.12 2.45 -26.12
C GLU A 586 -48.85 3.67 -25.25
N ARG A 587 -48.00 3.56 -24.22
CA ARG A 587 -47.62 4.68 -23.34
C ARG A 587 -46.90 5.83 -24.04
N PHE A 588 -46.29 5.57 -25.19
CA PHE A 588 -45.56 6.55 -25.99
C PHE A 588 -46.38 7.05 -27.18
N LEU A 589 -47.64 6.63 -27.29
CA LEU A 589 -48.54 7.00 -28.38
C LEU A 589 -49.64 7.94 -27.88
N GLU A 590 -50.02 8.90 -28.72
CA GLU A 590 -51.18 9.75 -28.55
C GLU A 590 -51.98 9.76 -29.86
N GLN A 591 -53.22 9.27 -29.83
CA GLN A 591 -54.07 9.10 -31.03
C GLN A 591 -53.41 8.25 -32.14
N GLY A 592 -52.64 7.22 -31.76
CA GLY A 592 -51.94 6.33 -32.70
C GLY A 592 -50.69 6.95 -33.35
N LYS A 593 -50.25 8.13 -32.90
CA LYS A 593 -49.01 8.78 -33.32
C LYS A 593 -48.01 8.80 -32.18
N PHE A 594 -46.71 8.84 -32.49
CA PHE A 594 -45.69 8.99 -31.46
C PHE A 594 -45.83 10.34 -30.74
N LYS A 595 -45.78 10.29 -29.41
CA LYS A 595 -45.81 11.48 -28.56
C LYS A 595 -44.38 11.99 -28.38
N SER A 596 -44.07 13.12 -29.01
CA SER A 596 -42.74 13.75 -28.93
C SER A 596 -42.30 14.00 -27.48
N GLY A 597 -41.04 13.69 -27.17
CA GLY A 597 -40.41 13.80 -25.86
C GLY A 597 -40.81 12.72 -24.85
N SER A 598 -41.70 11.78 -25.22
CA SER A 598 -42.23 10.79 -24.29
C SER A 598 -41.21 9.74 -23.86
N LEU A 599 -40.23 9.38 -24.70
CA LEU A 599 -39.15 8.47 -24.33
C LEU A 599 -38.10 9.20 -23.51
N LEU A 600 -37.69 10.40 -23.93
CA LEU A 600 -36.67 11.18 -23.24
C LEU A 600 -37.07 11.46 -21.79
N LYS A 601 -38.35 11.77 -21.54
CA LYS A 601 -38.90 11.99 -20.19
C LYS A 601 -38.77 10.78 -19.25
N CYS A 602 -38.62 9.57 -19.78
CA CYS A 602 -38.39 8.36 -18.97
C CYS A 602 -36.98 8.32 -18.38
N LEU A 603 -36.00 8.89 -19.06
CA LEU A 603 -34.59 8.84 -18.67
C LEU A 603 -34.04 10.17 -18.13
N ASP A 604 -34.61 11.31 -18.54
CA ASP A 604 -34.15 12.65 -18.15
C ASP A 604 -34.56 13.00 -16.70
N ARG A 605 -34.02 12.25 -15.75
CA ARG A 605 -34.22 12.37 -14.29
C ARG A 605 -33.05 11.70 -13.56
N GLU A 606 -32.94 11.95 -12.24
CA GLU A 606 -31.77 11.51 -11.47
C GLU A 606 -31.66 9.98 -11.27
N ASN A 607 -32.78 9.32 -10.97
CA ASN A 607 -32.84 7.88 -10.68
C ASN A 607 -33.93 7.20 -11.52
N PRO A 608 -33.73 7.06 -12.84
CA PRO A 608 -34.77 6.51 -13.72
C PRO A 608 -34.97 4.99 -13.55
N GLU A 609 -33.98 4.25 -13.06
CA GLU A 609 -33.98 2.78 -13.04
C GLU A 609 -35.10 2.14 -12.19
N GLY A 610 -35.69 2.89 -11.25
CA GLY A 610 -36.80 2.44 -10.40
C GLY A 610 -38.19 2.51 -11.04
N ASP A 611 -38.33 3.14 -12.21
CA ASP A 611 -39.60 3.27 -12.94
C ASP A 611 -39.73 2.19 -14.01
N ALA A 612 -40.87 1.49 -14.07
CA ALA A 612 -41.13 0.52 -15.13
C ALA A 612 -41.05 1.16 -16.53
N ALA A 613 -41.33 2.46 -16.67
CA ALA A 613 -41.20 3.21 -17.93
C ALA A 613 -39.77 3.37 -18.43
N TYR A 614 -38.77 3.20 -17.56
CA TYR A 614 -37.37 3.23 -17.95
C TYR A 614 -37.00 2.08 -18.90
N LYS A 615 -37.35 0.85 -18.53
CA LYS A 615 -37.05 -0.34 -19.35
C LYS A 615 -37.80 -0.29 -20.67
N ASP A 616 -39.07 0.09 -20.65
CA ASP A 616 -39.88 0.22 -21.87
C ASP A 616 -39.32 1.27 -22.83
N ALA A 617 -38.80 2.39 -22.32
CA ALA A 617 -38.17 3.43 -23.15
C ALA A 617 -36.86 2.95 -23.77
N LEU A 618 -36.02 2.24 -23.01
CA LEU A 618 -34.78 1.64 -23.52
C LEU A 618 -35.05 0.53 -24.55
N ASP A 619 -36.03 -0.34 -24.31
CA ASP A 619 -36.43 -1.37 -25.26
C ASP A 619 -37.02 -0.77 -26.53
N THR A 620 -37.78 0.32 -26.41
CA THR A 620 -38.26 1.08 -27.56
C THR A 620 -37.11 1.72 -28.33
N ALA A 621 -36.17 2.37 -27.64
CA ALA A 621 -35.00 2.97 -28.27
C ALA A 621 -34.09 1.93 -28.92
N GLU A 622 -33.99 0.72 -28.38
CA GLU A 622 -33.26 -0.41 -29.00
C GLU A 622 -33.87 -0.84 -30.35
N LYS A 623 -35.18 -0.66 -30.56
CA LYS A 623 -35.81 -0.92 -31.87
C LYS A 623 -35.46 0.15 -32.91
N VAL A 624 -35.18 1.38 -32.47
CA VAL A 624 -34.83 2.52 -33.34
C VAL A 624 -33.33 2.58 -33.59
N LEU A 625 -32.51 2.53 -32.55
CA LEU A 625 -31.05 2.59 -32.60
C LEU A 625 -30.46 1.35 -31.89
N PRO A 626 -30.34 0.21 -32.59
CA PRO A 626 -29.97 -1.06 -31.97
C PRO A 626 -28.49 -1.11 -31.61
N THR A 627 -28.17 -1.38 -30.34
CA THR A 627 -26.78 -1.48 -29.84
C THR A 627 -26.47 -2.77 -29.07
N ARG A 628 -27.49 -3.57 -28.70
CA ARG A 628 -27.30 -4.82 -27.94
C ARG A 628 -26.60 -5.89 -28.77
N TRP A 629 -25.28 -5.99 -28.66
CA TRP A 629 -24.47 -6.84 -29.52
C TRP A 629 -24.25 -8.27 -29.01
N GLN A 630 -24.59 -8.59 -27.75
CA GLN A 630 -24.39 -9.93 -27.17
C GLN A 630 -25.03 -11.05 -28.01
N GLN A 631 -26.24 -10.82 -28.52
CA GLN A 631 -26.98 -11.76 -29.39
C GLN A 631 -26.96 -11.35 -30.86
N ALA A 632 -26.40 -10.18 -31.17
CA ALA A 632 -26.41 -9.58 -32.51
C ALA A 632 -25.08 -8.84 -32.78
N PRO A 633 -23.98 -9.58 -33.05
CA PRO A 633 -22.62 -9.02 -33.20
C PRO A 633 -22.50 -7.85 -34.19
N GLN A 634 -23.37 -7.78 -35.20
CA GLN A 634 -23.41 -6.69 -36.18
C GLN A 634 -23.70 -5.30 -35.56
N ARG A 635 -24.23 -5.24 -34.34
CA ARG A 635 -24.52 -3.97 -33.62
C ARG A 635 -23.31 -3.38 -32.91
N LEU A 636 -22.17 -4.08 -32.90
CA LEU A 636 -20.97 -3.69 -32.18
C LEU A 636 -20.43 -2.32 -32.62
N GLN A 637 -20.52 -2.01 -33.92
CA GLN A 637 -20.08 -0.72 -34.44
C GLN A 637 -20.92 0.43 -33.87
N THR A 638 -22.24 0.30 -33.96
CA THR A 638 -23.21 1.29 -33.45
C THR A 638 -23.01 1.52 -31.95
N PHE A 639 -22.79 0.45 -31.18
CA PHE A 639 -22.48 0.55 -29.76
C PHE A 639 -21.24 1.41 -29.50
N TYR A 640 -20.10 1.10 -30.14
CA TYR A 640 -18.85 1.83 -29.88
C TYR A 640 -18.87 3.27 -30.42
N THR A 641 -19.52 3.53 -31.55
CA THR A 641 -19.69 4.90 -32.07
C THR A 641 -20.52 5.74 -31.10
N LEU A 642 -21.65 5.21 -30.61
CA LEU A 642 -22.48 5.91 -29.62
C LEU A 642 -21.77 6.06 -28.27
N TRP A 643 -20.98 5.07 -27.86
CA TRP A 643 -20.14 5.14 -26.66
C TRP A 643 -19.11 6.27 -26.74
N ASP A 644 -18.43 6.41 -27.88
CA ASP A 644 -17.47 7.49 -28.11
C ASP A 644 -18.15 8.87 -28.04
N TYR A 645 -19.38 9.01 -28.56
CA TYR A 645 -20.17 10.25 -28.43
C TYR A 645 -20.60 10.52 -26.99
N ALA A 646 -20.99 9.49 -26.24
CA ALA A 646 -21.36 9.62 -24.83
C ALA A 646 -20.16 10.03 -23.96
N GLU A 647 -18.97 9.47 -24.21
CA GLU A 647 -17.74 9.87 -23.53
C GLU A 647 -17.37 11.33 -23.84
N ALA A 648 -17.50 11.76 -25.11
CA ALA A 648 -17.30 13.15 -25.49
C ALA A 648 -18.30 14.09 -24.81
N ALA A 649 -19.58 13.71 -24.76
CA ALA A 649 -20.62 14.46 -24.06
C ALA A 649 -20.30 14.60 -22.57
N LYS A 650 -19.87 13.53 -21.91
CA LYS A 650 -19.43 13.55 -20.50
C LYS A 650 -18.29 14.55 -20.28
N LEU A 651 -17.26 14.49 -21.11
CA LEU A 651 -16.07 15.33 -20.97
C LEU A 651 -16.34 16.80 -21.30
N GLN A 652 -17.30 17.10 -22.19
CA GLN A 652 -17.68 18.47 -22.55
C GLN A 652 -18.66 19.08 -21.54
N LEU A 653 -19.75 18.37 -21.22
CA LEU A 653 -20.78 18.86 -20.30
C LEU A 653 -20.35 18.81 -18.83
N GLY A 654 -19.37 17.98 -18.49
CA GLY A 654 -18.80 17.87 -17.16
C GLY A 654 -17.78 18.95 -16.79
N GLN A 655 -17.45 19.86 -17.71
CA GLN A 655 -16.52 20.96 -17.45
C GLN A 655 -17.14 22.01 -16.54
N LYS A 656 -16.28 22.82 -15.92
CA LYS A 656 -16.73 24.00 -15.18
C LYS A 656 -17.42 24.98 -16.14
N PRO A 657 -18.62 25.50 -15.81
CA PRO A 657 -19.30 26.48 -16.64
C PRO A 657 -18.42 27.72 -16.90
N PRO A 658 -18.51 28.33 -18.09
CA PRO A 658 -17.76 29.55 -18.39
C PRO A 658 -18.20 30.71 -17.47
N ALA A 659 -17.32 31.71 -17.29
CA ALA A 659 -17.55 32.82 -16.36
C ALA A 659 -18.76 33.71 -16.72
N ASP A 660 -19.23 33.65 -17.97
CA ASP A 660 -20.43 34.32 -18.44
C ASP A 660 -21.75 33.58 -18.12
N ASN A 661 -21.66 32.43 -17.42
CA ASN A 661 -22.77 31.52 -17.11
C ASN A 661 -23.51 30.97 -18.35
N SER A 662 -22.87 30.94 -19.52
CA SER A 662 -23.42 30.25 -20.68
C SER A 662 -23.60 28.75 -20.39
N LEU A 663 -24.73 28.19 -20.82
CA LEU A 663 -25.00 26.77 -20.66
C LEU A 663 -24.11 25.95 -21.60
N LEU A 664 -23.37 25.00 -21.04
CA LEU A 664 -22.66 24.00 -21.82
C LEU A 664 -23.68 23.10 -22.52
N THR A 665 -23.49 22.93 -23.82
CA THR A 665 -24.30 22.05 -24.66
C THR A 665 -23.40 21.11 -25.43
N PHE A 666 -23.90 19.92 -25.73
CA PHE A 666 -23.27 18.93 -26.59
C PHE A 666 -24.25 18.56 -27.68
N THR A 667 -23.89 18.83 -28.93
CA THR A 667 -24.75 18.58 -30.08
C THR A 667 -24.19 17.43 -30.89
N VAL A 668 -25.01 16.39 -31.08
CA VAL A 668 -24.79 15.37 -32.10
C VAL A 668 -25.32 15.91 -33.42
N SER A 669 -24.41 16.11 -34.38
CA SER A 669 -24.72 16.68 -35.68
C SER A 669 -25.44 15.69 -36.59
N GLU A 670 -26.01 16.20 -37.68
CA GLU A 670 -26.60 15.37 -38.74
C GLU A 670 -25.61 14.27 -39.16
N GLN A 671 -24.37 14.60 -39.51
CA GLN A 671 -23.36 13.64 -39.96
C GLN A 671 -23.16 12.48 -38.96
N GLN A 672 -23.16 12.78 -37.67
CA GLN A 672 -23.00 11.78 -36.61
C GLN A 672 -24.25 10.89 -36.46
N ILE A 673 -25.45 11.46 -36.60
CA ILE A 673 -26.71 10.71 -36.61
C ILE A 673 -26.79 9.82 -37.86
N LEU A 674 -26.41 10.34 -39.03
CA LEU A 674 -26.34 9.58 -40.28
C LEU A 674 -25.37 8.40 -40.17
N GLU A 675 -24.21 8.61 -39.55
CA GLU A 675 -23.23 7.55 -39.28
C GLU A 675 -23.86 6.40 -38.48
N LEU A 676 -24.54 6.70 -37.38
CA LEU A 676 -25.21 5.71 -36.53
C LEU A 676 -26.33 4.96 -37.28
N LEU A 677 -27.11 5.66 -38.08
CA LEU A 677 -28.23 5.07 -38.83
C LEU A 677 -27.78 4.18 -39.99
N HIS A 678 -26.72 4.59 -40.71
CA HIS A 678 -26.11 3.77 -41.75
C HIS A 678 -25.61 2.44 -41.20
N GLN A 679 -24.98 2.45 -40.02
CA GLN A 679 -24.54 1.23 -39.32
C GLN A 679 -25.72 0.34 -38.88
N SER A 680 -26.87 0.95 -38.60
CA SER A 680 -28.10 0.28 -38.15
C SER A 680 -28.96 -0.30 -39.28
N VAL A 681 -28.53 -0.16 -40.55
CA VAL A 681 -29.22 -0.60 -41.77
C VAL A 681 -30.63 0.02 -41.90
N ILE A 682 -30.84 1.20 -41.34
CA ILE A 682 -32.10 1.95 -41.47
C ILE A 682 -31.98 2.83 -42.71
N LYS A 683 -32.86 2.61 -43.69
CA LYS A 683 -32.97 3.48 -44.86
C LYS A 683 -33.92 4.63 -44.54
N PHE A 684 -33.50 5.85 -44.83
CA PHE A 684 -34.33 7.03 -44.64
C PHE A 684 -33.97 8.09 -45.69
N GLN A 685 -34.89 9.03 -45.91
CA GLN A 685 -34.63 10.25 -46.66
C GLN A 685 -34.96 11.45 -45.79
N VAL A 686 -33.98 12.34 -45.66
CA VAL A 686 -34.11 13.62 -44.95
C VAL A 686 -34.67 14.65 -45.92
N ARG A 687 -35.75 15.32 -45.55
CA ARG A 687 -36.34 16.39 -46.39
C ARG A 687 -35.69 17.76 -46.15
N ASP A 688 -35.18 18.01 -44.95
CA ASP A 688 -34.43 19.22 -44.57
C ASP A 688 -33.16 18.87 -43.74
N PRO A 689 -31.95 18.94 -44.33
CA PRO A 689 -30.70 18.55 -43.66
C PRO A 689 -30.37 19.35 -42.40
N ASP A 690 -30.69 20.65 -42.39
CA ASP A 690 -30.38 21.57 -41.28
C ASP A 690 -31.28 21.32 -40.05
N SER A 691 -32.27 20.43 -40.16
CA SER A 691 -33.23 20.10 -39.09
C SER A 691 -32.80 18.93 -38.18
N ILE A 692 -31.75 18.18 -38.53
CA ILE A 692 -31.36 16.96 -37.82
C ILE A 692 -30.20 17.21 -36.86
N SER A 693 -30.53 17.48 -35.61
CA SER A 693 -29.55 17.50 -34.52
C SER A 693 -30.19 17.14 -33.19
N VAL A 694 -29.40 16.52 -32.31
CA VAL A 694 -29.79 16.26 -30.93
C VAL A 694 -28.83 17.00 -30.02
N THR A 695 -29.36 17.85 -29.15
CA THR A 695 -28.54 18.60 -28.19
C THR A 695 -28.87 18.14 -26.78
N LEU A 696 -27.82 17.79 -26.03
CA LEU A 696 -27.89 17.61 -24.58
C LEU A 696 -27.35 18.86 -23.89
N ASP A 697 -28.02 19.30 -22.84
CA ASP A 697 -27.57 20.41 -21.99
C ASP A 697 -26.90 19.92 -20.69
N SER A 698 -26.25 20.85 -19.98
CA SER A 698 -25.60 20.57 -18.71
C SER A 698 -26.56 20.07 -17.63
N GLN A 699 -27.84 20.45 -17.65
CA GLN A 699 -28.81 20.00 -16.63
C GLN A 699 -29.22 18.54 -16.85
N GLN A 700 -29.36 18.12 -18.10
CA GLN A 700 -29.61 16.73 -18.47
C GLN A 700 -28.43 15.84 -18.07
N PHE A 701 -27.21 16.31 -18.34
CA PHE A 701 -25.99 15.66 -17.86
C PHE A 701 -25.97 15.55 -16.32
N GLU A 702 -26.26 16.64 -15.61
CA GLU A 702 -26.29 16.63 -14.14
C GLU A 702 -27.29 15.62 -13.59
N ARG A 703 -28.51 15.57 -14.13
CA ARG A 703 -29.50 14.57 -13.74
C ARG A 703 -28.99 13.14 -13.98
N ALA A 704 -28.45 12.85 -15.17
CA ALA A 704 -27.94 11.51 -15.47
C ALA A 704 -26.75 11.10 -14.58
N ALA A 705 -25.82 12.02 -14.29
CA ALA A 705 -24.57 11.73 -13.59
C ALA A 705 -24.68 11.80 -12.05
N SER A 706 -25.62 12.59 -11.51
CA SER A 706 -25.64 12.94 -10.08
C SER A 706 -25.75 11.75 -9.14
N SER A 707 -26.61 10.76 -9.45
CA SER A 707 -26.78 9.57 -8.61
C SER A 707 -25.48 8.77 -8.40
N ALA A 708 -24.74 8.49 -9.48
CA ALA A 708 -23.48 7.75 -9.41
C ALA A 708 -22.40 8.54 -8.65
N ILE A 709 -22.34 9.86 -8.82
CA ILE A 709 -21.39 10.72 -8.10
C ILE A 709 -21.75 10.79 -6.60
N LYS A 710 -23.04 10.95 -6.28
CA LYS A 710 -23.55 10.96 -4.91
C LYS A 710 -23.32 9.63 -4.21
N GLU A 711 -23.43 8.50 -4.91
CA GLU A 711 -23.09 7.18 -4.37
C GLU A 711 -21.62 7.15 -3.92
N GLY A 712 -20.67 7.57 -4.77
CA GLY A 712 -19.24 7.57 -4.42
C GLY A 712 -18.88 8.50 -3.26
N ILE A 713 -19.46 9.71 -3.26
CA ILE A 713 -19.30 10.68 -2.17
C ILE A 713 -19.98 10.19 -0.88
N GLY A 714 -21.12 9.52 -1.01
CA GLY A 714 -21.86 8.92 0.11
C GLY A 714 -21.05 7.84 0.83
N ILE A 715 -20.30 7.00 0.10
CA ILE A 715 -19.36 6.03 0.69
C ILE A 715 -18.26 6.76 1.48
N ALA A 716 -17.70 7.83 0.92
CA ALA A 716 -16.66 8.64 1.57
C ALA A 716 -17.17 9.27 2.88
N LYS A 717 -18.37 9.85 2.83
CA LYS A 717 -19.07 10.44 3.98
C LYS A 717 -19.37 9.37 5.04
N GLY A 718 -19.95 8.23 4.65
CA GLY A 718 -20.27 7.14 5.56
C GLY A 718 -19.03 6.59 6.28
N LEU A 719 -17.91 6.43 5.56
CA LEU A 719 -16.63 6.05 6.15
C LEU A 719 -16.13 7.09 7.15
N MET A 720 -16.12 8.37 6.77
CA MET A 720 -15.71 9.47 7.64
C MET A 720 -16.54 9.54 8.93
N GLU A 721 -17.87 9.58 8.80
CA GLU A 721 -18.78 9.77 9.92
C GLU A 721 -18.75 8.56 10.87
N SER A 722 -18.69 7.34 10.34
CA SER A 722 -18.62 6.12 11.14
C SER A 722 -17.30 5.96 11.91
N ARG A 723 -16.19 6.52 11.41
CA ARG A 723 -14.86 6.37 12.05
C ARG A 723 -14.51 7.51 12.98
N LEU A 724 -15.08 8.69 12.76
CA LEU A 724 -14.78 9.89 13.52
C LEU A 724 -15.89 10.25 14.53
N SER A 725 -17.05 9.57 14.49
CA SER A 725 -18.09 9.70 15.51
C SER A 725 -17.58 9.30 16.88
N ALA A 726 -17.60 10.23 17.84
CA ALA A 726 -17.13 10.01 19.19
C ALA A 726 -17.99 8.95 19.91
N GLN A 727 -17.37 7.86 20.36
CA GLN A 727 -17.92 7.02 21.44
C GLN A 727 -17.42 7.46 22.82
N ASP A 728 -16.38 8.30 22.88
CA ASP A 728 -15.76 8.78 24.14
C ASP A 728 -15.97 10.28 24.37
N THR A 729 -16.25 10.62 25.63
CA THR A 729 -16.76 11.90 26.17
C THR A 729 -15.77 13.08 26.19
N ASP A 730 -14.70 13.06 25.39
CA ASP A 730 -13.73 14.17 25.35
C ASP A 730 -14.17 15.26 24.36
N THR A 731 -15.03 16.14 24.86
CA THR A 731 -15.58 17.33 24.18
C THR A 731 -14.55 18.33 23.62
N TRP A 732 -13.27 18.18 23.94
CA TRP A 732 -12.18 19.08 23.52
C TRP A 732 -11.42 18.60 22.29
N ASN A 733 -11.60 17.35 21.85
CA ASN A 733 -10.88 16.76 20.72
C ASN A 733 -11.88 16.19 19.71
N THR A 734 -12.54 17.06 18.93
CA THR A 734 -13.38 16.57 17.83
C THR A 734 -12.48 15.98 16.74
N HIS A 735 -12.50 14.66 16.59
CA HIS A 735 -11.81 13.97 15.49
C HIS A 735 -12.51 14.39 14.19
N LYS A 736 -11.84 15.18 13.35
CA LYS A 736 -12.34 15.65 12.05
C LYS A 736 -11.37 15.26 10.96
N VAL A 737 -11.81 15.22 9.71
CA VAL A 737 -10.92 15.17 8.55
C VAL A 737 -10.25 16.54 8.41
N ASP A 738 -8.93 16.54 8.48
CA ASP A 738 -8.08 17.73 8.40
C ASP A 738 -7.58 17.97 6.97
N TRP A 739 -7.54 16.92 6.16
CA TRP A 739 -7.10 16.96 4.77
C TRP A 739 -7.88 15.99 3.90
N LEU A 740 -8.49 16.50 2.84
CA LEU A 740 -9.18 15.73 1.81
C LEU A 740 -8.31 15.70 0.54
N ILE A 741 -8.00 14.51 0.04
CA ILE A 741 -7.27 14.28 -1.19
C ILE A 741 -8.24 13.69 -2.21
N LEU A 742 -8.34 14.33 -3.37
CA LEU A 742 -9.10 13.86 -4.51
C LEU A 742 -8.14 13.31 -5.57
N SER A 743 -8.42 12.11 -6.06
CA SER A 743 -7.66 11.42 -7.10
C SER A 743 -8.61 10.77 -8.12
N GLY A 744 -8.04 10.31 -9.23
CA GLY A 744 -8.81 9.67 -10.31
C GLY A 744 -9.43 10.68 -11.27
N LYS A 745 -9.51 10.27 -12.54
CA LYS A 745 -9.93 11.18 -13.64
C LYS A 745 -11.39 11.61 -13.55
N THR A 746 -12.24 10.89 -12.81
CA THR A 746 -13.65 11.27 -12.66
C THR A 746 -13.82 12.48 -11.74
N CYS A 747 -12.87 12.71 -10.82
CA CYS A 747 -12.85 13.91 -9.98
C CYS A 747 -12.65 15.21 -10.78
N ASN A 748 -12.32 15.14 -12.07
CA ASN A 748 -12.23 16.30 -12.97
C ASN A 748 -13.60 16.90 -13.32
N LEU A 749 -14.69 16.17 -13.11
CA LEU A 749 -16.04 16.68 -13.36
C LEU A 749 -16.38 17.74 -12.31
N ASP A 750 -16.82 18.92 -12.76
CA ASP A 750 -17.23 20.03 -11.88
C ASP A 750 -18.31 19.60 -10.87
N LEU A 751 -19.22 18.72 -11.32
CA LEU A 751 -20.29 18.16 -10.51
C LEU A 751 -19.78 17.39 -9.28
N VAL A 752 -18.61 16.73 -9.37
CA VAL A 752 -17.99 16.05 -8.21
C VAL A 752 -17.59 17.06 -7.14
N GLN A 753 -16.92 18.15 -7.53
CA GLN A 753 -16.52 19.20 -6.60
C GLN A 753 -17.74 19.88 -5.95
N ARG A 754 -18.79 20.14 -6.72
CA ARG A 754 -20.05 20.71 -6.20
C ARG A 754 -20.74 19.78 -5.20
N HIS A 755 -20.84 18.49 -5.48
CA HIS A 755 -21.45 17.54 -4.54
C HIS A 755 -20.60 17.31 -3.31
N ILE A 756 -19.27 17.26 -3.43
CA ILE A 756 -18.37 17.21 -2.28
C ILE A 756 -18.60 18.43 -1.39
N TYR A 757 -18.66 19.64 -1.97
CA TYR A 757 -18.99 20.86 -1.23
C TYR A 757 -20.31 20.72 -0.48
N GLN A 758 -21.38 20.35 -1.18
CA GLN A 758 -22.73 20.23 -0.60
C GLN A 758 -22.80 19.21 0.54
N GLU A 759 -22.15 18.05 0.40
CA GLU A 759 -22.21 17.00 1.43
C GLU A 759 -21.27 17.31 2.60
N PHE A 760 -20.03 17.71 2.32
CA PHE A 760 -19.00 17.86 3.35
C PHE A 760 -19.11 19.17 4.11
N SER A 761 -19.62 20.25 3.51
CA SER A 761 -19.83 21.52 4.23
C SER A 761 -20.88 21.39 5.35
N ASN A 762 -21.77 20.40 5.22
CA ASN A 762 -22.85 20.14 6.17
C ASN A 762 -22.48 19.09 7.24
N SER A 763 -21.34 18.39 7.09
CA SER A 763 -20.92 17.36 8.05
C SER A 763 -20.17 17.98 9.24
N PRO A 764 -20.44 17.56 10.49
CA PRO A 764 -19.71 18.06 11.65
C PRO A 764 -18.24 17.58 11.70
N TYR A 765 -17.91 16.55 10.91
CA TYR A 765 -16.59 15.91 10.88
C TYR A 765 -15.66 16.48 9.80
N PHE A 766 -16.08 17.51 9.08
CA PHE A 766 -15.24 18.24 8.13
C PHE A 766 -15.42 19.74 8.30
N VAL A 767 -14.35 20.51 8.13
CA VAL A 767 -14.41 21.97 8.10
C VAL A 767 -13.98 22.42 6.72
N TRP A 768 -14.93 23.00 5.97
CA TRP A 768 -14.65 23.44 4.62
C TRP A 768 -13.56 24.52 4.61
N ASN A 769 -12.44 24.18 3.99
CA ASN A 769 -11.32 25.08 3.74
C ASN A 769 -10.65 24.62 2.44
N PRO A 770 -10.63 25.43 1.37
CA PRO A 770 -10.00 25.06 0.12
C PRO A 770 -8.54 24.61 0.26
N GLU A 771 -7.78 25.17 1.22
CA GLU A 771 -6.38 24.77 1.48
C GLU A 771 -6.23 23.38 2.11
N ARG A 772 -7.34 22.80 2.59
CA ARG A 772 -7.43 21.44 3.12
C ARG A 772 -7.94 20.44 2.08
N ILE A 773 -8.17 20.87 0.84
CA ILE A 773 -8.63 20.01 -0.25
C ILE A 773 -7.55 20.01 -1.32
N THR A 774 -7.01 18.84 -1.60
CA THR A 774 -5.99 18.65 -2.62
C THR A 774 -6.59 17.95 -3.82
N PHE A 775 -6.50 18.60 -4.98
CA PHE A 775 -6.80 18.01 -6.26
C PHE A 775 -5.85 18.57 -7.31
N VAL A 776 -5.02 17.71 -7.90
CA VAL A 776 -4.02 18.13 -8.90
C VAL A 776 -4.20 17.30 -10.15
N LEU A 777 -4.78 17.94 -11.16
CA LEU A 777 -5.17 17.33 -12.44
C LEU A 777 -4.04 16.50 -13.05
N GLU A 778 -2.82 17.06 -13.09
CA GLU A 778 -1.66 16.44 -13.75
C GLU A 778 -1.24 15.10 -13.12
N PHE A 779 -1.57 14.86 -11.84
CA PHE A 779 -1.13 13.67 -11.12
C PHE A 779 -2.28 12.70 -10.78
N THR A 780 -3.51 12.99 -11.20
CA THR A 780 -4.70 12.17 -10.86
C THR A 780 -4.59 10.70 -11.23
N LYS A 781 -3.75 10.35 -12.22
CA LYS A 781 -3.53 8.95 -12.62
C LYS A 781 -2.10 8.44 -12.35
N LEU A 782 -1.12 9.33 -12.24
CA LEU A 782 0.26 8.96 -11.88
C LEU A 782 0.43 8.71 -10.38
N ALA A 783 -0.37 9.38 -9.53
CA ALA A 783 -0.22 9.34 -8.07
C ALA A 783 -0.20 7.91 -7.50
N THR A 784 -0.99 7.00 -8.08
CA THR A 784 -1.09 5.60 -7.65
C THR A 784 0.22 4.85 -7.86
N SER A 785 0.75 4.77 -9.08
CA SER A 785 2.01 4.06 -9.35
C SER A 785 3.21 4.75 -8.71
N ALA A 786 3.28 6.09 -8.75
CA ALA A 786 4.38 6.83 -8.12
C ALA A 786 4.37 6.71 -6.60
N GLY A 787 3.20 6.76 -5.97
CA GLY A 787 3.02 6.57 -4.54
C GLY A 787 3.41 5.19 -4.06
N ALA A 788 3.01 4.14 -4.79
CA ALA A 788 3.42 2.77 -4.50
C ALA A 788 4.94 2.57 -4.64
N CYS A 789 5.53 3.11 -5.72
CA CYS A 789 6.97 3.06 -5.95
C CYS A 789 7.77 3.76 -4.83
N TYR A 790 7.28 4.91 -4.37
CA TYR A 790 7.88 5.67 -3.27
C TYR A 790 7.68 4.98 -1.91
N ALA A 791 6.51 4.40 -1.67
CA ALA A 791 6.22 3.63 -0.46
C ALA A 791 7.21 2.48 -0.27
N GLU A 792 7.52 1.78 -1.36
CA GLU A 792 8.50 0.70 -1.35
C GLU A 792 9.93 1.21 -1.12
N LYS A 793 10.28 2.37 -1.69
CA LYS A 793 11.54 3.07 -1.40
C LYS A 793 11.69 3.35 0.08
N LEU A 794 10.67 3.95 0.71
CA LEU A 794 10.66 4.26 2.15
C LEU A 794 10.71 2.98 3.01
N ARG A 795 10.09 1.90 2.55
CA ARG A 795 10.11 0.62 3.26
C ARG A 795 11.52 0.01 3.30
N ARG A 796 12.25 0.09 2.18
CA ARG A 796 13.60 -0.50 2.03
C ARG A 796 14.73 0.39 2.56
N LEU A 797 14.59 1.72 2.43
CA LEU A 797 15.61 2.69 2.80
C LEU A 797 15.23 3.38 4.12
N ARG A 798 15.52 2.73 5.25
CA ARG A 798 15.33 3.28 6.60
C ARG A 798 16.68 3.72 7.17
N PHE A 799 16.70 4.86 7.85
CA PHE A 799 17.88 5.38 8.56
C PHE A 799 17.61 5.33 10.05
N ASP A 800 18.60 4.92 10.84
CA ASP A 800 18.47 4.98 12.30
C ASP A 800 18.63 6.44 12.80
N PRO A 801 17.88 6.87 13.83
CA PRO A 801 18.03 8.19 14.41
C PRO A 801 19.45 8.50 14.91
N GLU A 802 20.16 7.52 15.48
CA GLU A 802 21.53 7.68 15.97
C GLU A 802 22.52 7.84 14.82
N GLU A 803 22.36 7.08 13.74
CA GLU A 803 23.16 7.21 12.51
C GLU A 803 22.98 8.57 11.82
N SER A 804 21.85 9.24 12.09
CA SER A 804 21.53 10.56 11.52
C SER A 804 22.22 11.74 12.22
N LYS A 805 22.86 11.54 13.39
CA LYS A 805 23.41 12.62 14.24
C LYS A 805 24.34 13.59 13.49
N GLU A 806 25.18 13.12 12.57
CA GLU A 806 26.06 14.01 11.79
C GLU A 806 25.30 14.95 10.85
N LEU A 807 24.22 14.47 10.22
CA LEU A 807 23.37 15.29 9.37
C LEU A 807 22.60 16.32 10.20
N LEU A 808 22.11 15.92 11.38
CA LEU A 808 21.44 16.83 12.31
C LEU A 808 22.38 17.95 12.79
N ARG A 809 23.67 17.65 13.07
CA ARG A 809 24.68 18.68 13.41
C ARG A 809 24.90 19.69 12.30
N LYS A 810 24.74 19.27 11.03
CA LYS A 810 24.79 20.16 9.85
C LYS A 810 23.50 20.96 9.64
N GLY A 811 22.50 20.81 10.52
CA GLY A 811 21.23 21.54 10.47
C GLY A 811 20.19 20.92 9.54
N ALA A 812 20.46 19.73 8.98
CA ALA A 812 19.50 19.04 8.13
C ALA A 812 18.44 18.34 8.97
N ASN A 813 17.16 18.58 8.68
CA ASN A 813 16.08 17.77 9.24
C ASN A 813 15.99 16.42 8.52
N GLN A 814 15.65 15.37 9.28
CA GLN A 814 15.40 14.03 8.76
C GLN A 814 13.95 13.63 9.03
N LEU A 815 13.38 12.85 8.12
CA LEU A 815 12.01 12.35 8.20
C LEU A 815 11.99 10.85 7.89
N GLU A 816 11.63 10.04 8.88
CA GLU A 816 11.27 8.64 8.71
C GLU A 816 9.77 8.53 8.51
N ILE A 817 9.32 7.74 7.53
CA ILE A 817 7.90 7.41 7.35
C ILE A 817 7.73 5.91 7.59
N ASP A 818 7.01 5.55 8.66
CA ASP A 818 6.79 4.15 9.02
C ASP A 818 5.61 3.54 8.27
N VAL A 819 5.79 3.37 6.97
CA VAL A 819 4.74 2.88 6.05
C VAL A 819 4.18 1.52 6.50
N LYS A 820 4.95 0.69 7.22
CA LYS A 820 4.47 -0.62 7.72
C LYS A 820 3.29 -0.50 8.69
N ASN A 821 3.20 0.62 9.42
CA ASN A 821 2.13 0.85 10.40
C ASN A 821 0.73 0.93 9.77
N LEU A 822 0.63 1.17 8.46
CA LEU A 822 -0.64 1.08 7.72
C LEU A 822 -1.24 -0.33 7.75
N PHE A 823 -0.43 -1.36 7.93
CA PHE A 823 -0.84 -2.76 7.87
C PHE A 823 -1.08 -3.38 9.25
N TYR A 824 -0.94 -2.61 10.33
CA TYR A 824 -1.16 -3.09 11.70
C TYR A 824 -2.61 -2.92 12.16
N TYR A 825 -3.50 -2.45 11.30
CA TYR A 825 -4.87 -2.11 11.65
C TYR A 825 -5.83 -2.70 10.62
N LEU A 826 -6.93 -3.29 11.08
CA LEU A 826 -7.95 -3.80 10.17
C LEU A 826 -8.63 -2.67 9.40
N PRO A 827 -8.78 -2.79 8.07
CA PRO A 827 -9.34 -1.74 7.23
C PRO A 827 -10.87 -1.62 7.29
N CYS A 828 -11.59 -2.66 7.69
CA CYS A 828 -13.05 -2.73 7.59
C CYS A 828 -13.68 -3.59 8.70
N ASN A 829 -15.01 -3.52 8.86
CA ASN A 829 -15.71 -4.42 9.78
C ASN A 829 -16.13 -5.71 9.08
N PHE A 830 -16.18 -6.78 9.85
CA PHE A 830 -16.73 -8.07 9.43
C PHE A 830 -17.85 -8.49 10.36
N LYS A 831 -18.95 -8.97 9.78
CA LYS A 831 -20.13 -9.45 10.50
C LYS A 831 -20.48 -10.88 10.09
N ARG A 832 -20.90 -11.70 11.05
CA ARG A 832 -21.43 -13.04 10.83
C ARG A 832 -22.95 -12.97 10.76
N LYS A 833 -23.54 -13.55 9.72
CA LYS A 833 -24.99 -13.76 9.64
C LYS A 833 -25.39 -14.98 10.46
N THR A 834 -26.33 -14.81 11.38
CA THR A 834 -26.88 -15.89 12.21
C THR A 834 -28.04 -16.59 11.51
N GLN A 835 -28.49 -17.72 12.07
CA GLN A 835 -29.71 -18.41 11.62
C GLN A 835 -30.98 -17.56 11.74
N SER A 836 -31.02 -16.58 12.65
CA SER A 836 -32.12 -15.62 12.80
C SER A 836 -32.03 -14.43 11.82
N ASN A 837 -31.07 -14.46 10.87
CA ASN A 837 -30.70 -13.35 9.98
C ASN A 837 -30.16 -12.10 10.70
N GLU A 838 -29.77 -12.21 11.97
CA GLU A 838 -29.08 -11.14 12.68
C GLU A 838 -27.61 -11.06 12.24
N LEU A 839 -27.03 -9.86 12.23
CA LEU A 839 -25.63 -9.63 11.85
C LEU A 839 -24.79 -9.31 13.09
N LEU A 840 -24.02 -10.30 13.55
CA LEU A 840 -23.17 -10.15 14.72
C LEU A 840 -21.75 -9.68 14.33
N PRO A 841 -21.18 -8.65 14.97
CA PRO A 841 -19.82 -8.21 14.68
C PRO A 841 -18.79 -9.28 15.06
N ILE A 842 -17.80 -9.48 14.19
CA ILE A 842 -16.65 -10.38 14.37
C ILE A 842 -15.40 -9.55 14.60
N PHE A 843 -15.08 -8.69 13.64
CA PHE A 843 -13.94 -7.79 13.65
C PHE A 843 -14.39 -6.37 13.32
N LYS A 844 -13.67 -5.38 13.84
CA LYS A 844 -13.97 -3.95 13.62
C LYS A 844 -12.82 -3.29 12.87
N ALA A 845 -13.13 -2.32 12.01
CA ALA A 845 -12.09 -1.49 11.41
C ALA A 845 -11.35 -0.70 12.50
N GLY A 846 -10.04 -0.50 12.30
CA GLY A 846 -9.13 0.09 13.28
C GLY A 846 -8.69 -0.87 14.39
N GLN A 847 -9.13 -2.13 14.39
CA GLN A 847 -8.66 -3.14 15.34
C GLN A 847 -7.19 -3.48 15.05
N GLU A 848 -6.37 -3.42 16.10
CA GLU A 848 -4.93 -3.70 16.02
C GLU A 848 -4.64 -5.17 15.74
N LEU A 849 -3.67 -5.40 14.86
CA LEU A 849 -3.09 -6.68 14.50
C LEU A 849 -1.74 -6.83 15.19
N TYR A 850 -1.43 -8.03 15.64
CA TYR A 850 -0.18 -8.35 16.34
C TYR A 850 0.43 -9.62 15.76
N GLN A 851 1.73 -9.79 15.96
CA GLN A 851 2.31 -11.12 15.76
C GLN A 851 1.81 -12.05 16.88
N ILE A 852 1.04 -13.07 16.50
CA ILE A 852 0.46 -14.01 17.46
C ILE A 852 1.48 -15.07 17.87
N THR A 853 2.40 -15.48 16.98
CA THR A 853 3.45 -16.45 17.30
C THR A 853 4.79 -16.03 16.67
N PRO A 854 5.94 -16.36 17.31
CA PRO A 854 7.25 -15.93 16.82
C PRO A 854 7.63 -16.45 15.43
N SER A 855 7.10 -17.62 15.07
CA SER A 855 7.36 -18.28 13.78
C SER A 855 6.55 -17.68 12.62
N GLU A 856 5.51 -16.90 12.90
CA GLU A 856 4.66 -16.31 11.87
C GLU A 856 5.17 -14.94 11.44
N THR A 857 5.24 -14.70 10.12
CA THR A 857 5.71 -13.45 9.52
C THR A 857 4.58 -12.48 9.18
N VAL A 858 3.41 -12.61 9.79
CA VAL A 858 2.23 -11.77 9.50
C VAL A 858 1.54 -11.35 10.80
N ALA A 859 1.02 -10.12 10.83
CA ALA A 859 0.19 -9.65 11.93
C ALA A 859 -1.25 -10.15 11.78
N LYS A 860 -1.86 -10.53 12.91
CA LYS A 860 -3.18 -11.16 12.99
C LYS A 860 -3.97 -10.71 14.22
N VAL A 861 -5.26 -11.04 14.22
CA VAL A 861 -6.12 -10.93 15.40
C VAL A 861 -7.15 -12.06 15.43
N ARG A 862 -7.55 -12.48 16.63
CA ARG A 862 -8.54 -13.53 16.86
C ARG A 862 -9.76 -12.98 17.58
N THR A 863 -10.93 -13.58 17.34
CA THR A 863 -12.12 -13.36 18.16
C THR A 863 -12.08 -14.18 19.45
N ASP A 864 -13.06 -14.00 20.33
CA ASP A 864 -13.35 -15.01 21.35
C ASP A 864 -13.89 -16.31 20.74
N TRP A 865 -13.78 -17.41 21.50
CA TRP A 865 -14.38 -18.70 21.16
C TRP A 865 -15.91 -18.65 21.30
N GLN A 866 -16.61 -19.09 20.27
CA GLN A 866 -18.07 -19.08 20.18
C GLN A 866 -18.62 -20.45 19.78
N GLY A 867 -19.90 -20.71 20.01
CA GLY A 867 -20.56 -21.91 19.48
C GLY A 867 -20.60 -21.91 17.95
N ILE A 868 -20.39 -23.08 17.35
CA ILE A 868 -20.48 -23.24 15.89
C ILE A 868 -21.93 -23.17 15.38
N GLN A 869 -22.10 -22.68 14.15
CA GLN A 869 -23.33 -22.84 13.37
C GLN A 869 -23.07 -23.79 12.19
N LEU A 870 -24.13 -24.44 11.69
CA LEU A 870 -24.03 -25.31 10.51
C LEU A 870 -23.59 -24.57 9.24
N THR A 871 -23.86 -23.27 9.17
CA THR A 871 -23.42 -22.41 8.07
C THR A 871 -22.97 -21.09 8.68
N ASN A 872 -21.73 -20.70 8.45
CA ASN A 872 -21.19 -19.43 8.92
C ASN A 872 -20.93 -18.56 7.71
N ILE A 873 -21.77 -17.55 7.49
CA ILE A 873 -21.64 -16.61 6.36
C ILE A 873 -21.07 -15.31 6.91
N ILE A 874 -19.96 -14.86 6.32
CA ILE A 874 -19.25 -13.66 6.72
C ILE A 874 -19.49 -12.57 5.68
N TYR A 875 -19.91 -11.40 6.14
CA TYR A 875 -20.07 -10.19 5.35
C TYR A 875 -19.04 -9.14 5.77
N ARG A 876 -18.46 -8.45 4.79
CA ARG A 876 -17.77 -7.18 4.98
C ARG A 876 -18.81 -6.06 5.03
N GLN A 877 -18.67 -5.15 5.99
CA GLN A 877 -19.48 -3.92 6.08
C GLN A 877 -18.60 -2.75 6.54
N ASP A 878 -18.37 -1.77 5.67
CA ASP A 878 -17.36 -0.73 5.93
C ASP A 878 -17.85 0.34 6.96
N TYR A 879 -19.15 0.62 6.99
CA TYR A 879 -19.84 1.55 7.92
C TYR A 879 -21.29 1.09 8.19
N GLU A 880 -21.95 1.64 9.21
CA GLU A 880 -23.22 1.09 9.75
C GLU A 880 -24.37 0.96 8.74
N GLU A 881 -24.55 1.96 7.87
CA GLU A 881 -25.56 1.98 6.79
C GLU A 881 -25.00 1.52 5.43
N GLY A 882 -23.76 1.02 5.39
CA GLY A 882 -23.12 0.58 4.16
C GLY A 882 -23.59 -0.80 3.69
N ASP A 883 -23.46 -1.04 2.38
CA ASP A 883 -23.82 -2.31 1.75
C ASP A 883 -23.05 -3.50 2.34
N LEU A 884 -23.76 -4.62 2.46
CA LEU A 884 -23.18 -5.89 2.88
C LEU A 884 -22.56 -6.60 1.70
N ARG A 885 -21.26 -6.89 1.78
CA ARG A 885 -20.54 -7.66 0.76
C ARG A 885 -20.24 -9.05 1.29
N LEU A 886 -20.73 -10.08 0.59
CA LEU A 886 -20.40 -11.46 0.94
C LEU A 886 -18.89 -11.65 0.83
N TRP A 887 -18.25 -12.04 1.92
CA TRP A 887 -16.80 -12.20 1.97
C TRP A 887 -16.38 -13.67 1.85
N GLY A 888 -17.08 -14.53 2.57
CA GLY A 888 -16.80 -15.96 2.57
C GLY A 888 -17.78 -16.74 3.43
N SER A 889 -17.70 -18.05 3.33
CA SER A 889 -18.50 -18.94 4.16
C SER A 889 -17.74 -20.17 4.64
N PHE A 890 -18.22 -20.76 5.73
CA PHE A 890 -17.72 -22.04 6.24
C PHE A 890 -18.86 -23.03 6.41
N ASP A 891 -18.75 -24.18 5.72
CA ASP A 891 -19.74 -25.26 5.76
C ASP A 891 -19.53 -26.20 6.96
N GLY A 892 -20.08 -25.79 8.10
CA GLY A 892 -20.11 -26.60 9.32
C GLY A 892 -20.92 -27.90 9.17
N LYS A 893 -21.90 -27.93 8.26
CA LYS A 893 -22.72 -29.13 7.99
C LYS A 893 -21.90 -30.22 7.31
N ASN A 894 -21.05 -29.86 6.36
CA ASN A 894 -20.11 -30.79 5.74
C ASN A 894 -19.11 -31.34 6.77
N LEU A 895 -18.53 -30.46 7.60
CA LEU A 895 -17.65 -30.90 8.69
C LEU A 895 -18.34 -31.87 9.66
N MET A 896 -19.55 -31.54 10.12
CA MET A 896 -20.35 -32.40 11.00
C MET A 896 -20.55 -33.80 10.40
N LYS A 897 -20.91 -33.87 9.11
CA LYS A 897 -21.07 -35.14 8.38
C LYS A 897 -19.77 -35.93 8.32
N LYS A 898 -18.65 -35.27 8.01
CA LYS A 898 -17.31 -35.89 7.97
C LYS A 898 -16.90 -36.46 9.33
N LEU A 899 -17.22 -35.76 10.42
CA LEU A 899 -16.94 -36.22 11.79
C LEU A 899 -17.90 -37.33 12.28
N GLY A 900 -19.00 -37.58 11.56
CA GLY A 900 -20.03 -38.55 11.97
C GLY A 900 -20.80 -38.12 13.23
N MET A 901 -20.86 -36.81 13.52
CA MET A 901 -21.53 -36.27 14.70
C MET A 901 -23.01 -35.96 14.42
N GLN A 902 -23.85 -36.07 15.46
CA GLN A 902 -25.23 -35.59 15.40
C GLN A 902 -25.28 -34.06 15.55
N GLU A 903 -26.26 -33.40 14.93
CA GLU A 903 -26.36 -31.93 14.92
C GLU A 903 -26.39 -31.31 16.32
N ALA A 904 -27.23 -31.83 17.22
CA ALA A 904 -27.33 -31.33 18.59
C ALA A 904 -26.02 -31.51 19.38
N GLU A 905 -25.25 -32.56 19.08
CA GLU A 905 -23.95 -32.79 19.69
C GLU A 905 -22.90 -31.83 19.14
N PHE A 906 -22.87 -31.66 17.82
CA PHE A 906 -21.93 -30.77 17.13
C PHE A 906 -22.09 -29.31 17.58
N LEU A 907 -23.31 -28.79 17.56
CA LEU A 907 -23.61 -27.41 17.98
C LEU A 907 -23.32 -27.17 19.47
N LYS A 908 -23.35 -28.22 20.31
CA LYS A 908 -23.08 -28.12 21.75
C LYS A 908 -21.59 -28.23 22.09
N LYS A 909 -20.86 -29.12 21.40
CA LYS A 909 -19.48 -29.49 21.76
C LYS A 909 -18.42 -28.73 20.97
N VAL A 910 -18.70 -28.40 19.70
CA VAL A 910 -17.72 -27.75 18.83
C VAL A 910 -17.83 -26.25 18.98
N LYS A 911 -16.70 -25.62 19.24
CA LYS A 911 -16.54 -24.17 19.24
C LYS A 911 -15.74 -23.74 18.02
N LEU A 912 -15.97 -22.50 17.60
CA LEU A 912 -15.21 -21.83 16.56
C LEU A 912 -14.62 -20.52 17.08
N GLN A 913 -13.53 -20.12 16.46
CA GLN A 913 -12.90 -18.81 16.62
C GLN A 913 -12.47 -18.35 15.22
N PHE A 914 -12.69 -17.09 14.89
CA PHE A 914 -12.18 -16.51 13.65
C PHE A 914 -10.82 -15.89 13.90
N GLU A 915 -9.89 -16.10 12.98
CA GLU A 915 -8.59 -15.44 12.92
C GLU A 915 -8.51 -14.72 11.57
N ILE A 916 -8.07 -13.45 11.57
CA ILE A 916 -7.84 -12.67 10.35
C ILE A 916 -6.44 -12.06 10.40
N ASP A 917 -5.75 -12.06 9.26
CA ASP A 917 -4.45 -11.42 9.11
C ASP A 917 -4.50 -10.05 8.39
N GLN A 918 -3.36 -9.37 8.30
CA GLN A 918 -3.20 -8.10 7.60
C GLN A 918 -3.52 -8.14 6.10
N THR A 919 -3.53 -9.34 5.48
CA THR A 919 -3.94 -9.55 4.09
C THR A 919 -5.44 -9.79 3.95
N LEU A 920 -6.17 -9.76 5.08
CA LEU A 920 -7.58 -10.06 5.25
C LEU A 920 -7.94 -11.53 5.01
N GLN A 921 -6.96 -12.43 5.07
CA GLN A 921 -7.20 -13.88 4.98
C GLN A 921 -7.83 -14.37 6.28
N PHE A 922 -8.94 -15.10 6.15
CA PHE A 922 -9.65 -15.71 7.28
C PHE A 922 -9.21 -17.16 7.49
N SER A 923 -8.87 -17.49 8.72
CA SER A 923 -8.84 -18.86 9.22
C SER A 923 -10.01 -19.08 10.19
N VAL A 924 -10.60 -20.27 10.13
CA VAL A 924 -11.58 -20.75 11.10
C VAL A 924 -10.88 -21.77 11.98
N LEU A 925 -10.68 -21.41 13.25
CA LEU A 925 -10.12 -22.30 14.26
C LEU A 925 -11.27 -23.04 14.94
N LEU A 926 -11.15 -24.34 15.05
CA LEU A 926 -12.19 -25.23 15.55
C LEU A 926 -11.64 -26.07 16.69
N CYS A 927 -12.44 -26.25 17.74
CA CYS A 927 -12.04 -27.04 18.89
C CYS A 927 -13.27 -27.73 19.50
N GLN A 928 -13.12 -28.96 19.97
CA GLN A 928 -14.09 -29.56 20.87
C GLN A 928 -13.82 -29.07 22.29
N GLY A 929 -14.78 -28.40 22.93
CA GLY A 929 -14.60 -27.86 24.29
C GLY A 929 -13.80 -26.55 24.32
N ASN A 930 -12.81 -26.44 25.22
CA ASN A 930 -11.91 -25.28 25.33
C ASN A 930 -10.54 -25.65 24.76
N PRO A 931 -9.82 -24.74 24.08
CA PRO A 931 -8.52 -25.05 23.49
C PRO A 931 -7.48 -25.38 24.58
N HIS A 932 -6.62 -26.34 24.29
CA HIS A 932 -5.40 -26.61 25.05
C HIS A 932 -4.23 -25.85 24.43
N TYR A 933 -3.17 -25.66 25.20
CA TYR A 933 -2.01 -24.87 24.82
C TYR A 933 -0.76 -25.73 24.72
N LEU A 934 0.16 -25.34 23.85
CA LEU A 934 1.46 -25.97 23.68
C LEU A 934 2.52 -25.11 24.36
N ILE A 935 3.32 -25.72 25.23
CA ILE A 935 4.41 -25.10 25.99
C ILE A 935 5.74 -25.72 25.55
N ASP A 936 6.65 -24.89 25.05
CA ASP A 936 7.97 -25.27 24.54
C ASP A 936 9.13 -24.40 25.08
N VAL A 937 8.82 -23.40 25.91
CA VAL A 937 9.80 -22.45 26.45
C VAL A 937 10.28 -22.81 27.87
N PRO A 938 11.54 -22.51 28.23
CA PRO A 938 12.04 -22.65 29.59
C PRO A 938 11.44 -21.58 30.53
N GLY A 939 11.53 -21.81 31.83
CA GLY A 939 10.97 -20.90 32.85
C GLY A 939 11.74 -20.88 34.15
N ILE A 940 11.27 -20.04 35.08
CA ILE A 940 11.81 -19.90 36.44
C ILE A 940 10.97 -20.75 37.37
N ASP A 941 11.63 -21.51 38.25
CA ASP A 941 11.00 -22.21 39.35
C ASP A 941 10.73 -21.26 40.52
N VAL A 942 9.46 -20.90 40.71
CA VAL A 942 9.00 -20.01 41.78
C VAL A 942 9.24 -20.63 43.16
N GLY A 943 9.08 -21.95 43.28
CA GLY A 943 9.28 -22.68 44.54
C GLY A 943 10.74 -22.67 44.97
N ALA A 944 11.64 -22.96 44.04
CA ALA A 944 13.09 -22.89 44.28
C ALA A 944 13.55 -21.47 44.67
N ALA A 945 13.02 -20.44 43.99
CA ALA A 945 13.34 -19.04 44.31
C ALA A 945 12.86 -18.63 45.71
N LEU A 946 11.68 -19.09 46.14
CA LEU A 946 11.16 -18.83 47.48
C LEU A 946 11.96 -19.56 48.57
N LEU A 947 12.33 -20.83 48.34
CA LEU A 947 13.18 -21.60 49.27
C LEU A 947 14.56 -20.96 49.46
N ALA A 948 15.11 -20.32 48.42
CA ALA A 948 16.35 -19.56 48.52
C ALA A 948 16.19 -18.24 49.32
N ALA A 949 14.96 -17.71 49.45
CA ALA A 949 14.66 -16.45 50.11
C ALA A 949 14.05 -16.58 51.53
N SER A 950 13.49 -17.74 51.90
CA SER A 950 12.84 -18.01 53.20
C SER A 950 12.69 -19.52 53.48
N GLU A 951 12.79 -19.95 54.74
CA GLU A 951 12.79 -21.37 55.15
C GLU A 951 11.39 -22.05 55.15
N THR A 952 10.29 -21.30 55.03
CA THR A 952 8.92 -21.86 55.02
C THR A 952 8.04 -21.14 53.99
N SER A 953 7.67 -21.82 52.91
CA SER A 953 6.67 -21.33 51.96
C SER A 953 5.33 -22.06 52.17
N ALA A 954 4.30 -21.33 52.58
CA ALA A 954 2.94 -21.85 52.73
C ALA A 954 2.21 -22.05 51.37
N LEU A 955 2.83 -21.60 50.27
CA LEU A 955 2.26 -21.55 48.91
C LEU A 955 2.40 -22.88 48.14
N PHE A 956 3.29 -23.78 48.57
CA PHE A 956 3.48 -25.10 47.95
C PHE A 956 3.03 -26.21 48.91
N ALA A 957 2.35 -27.23 48.38
CA ALA A 957 2.03 -28.47 49.09
C ALA A 957 2.35 -29.66 48.18
N ASP A 958 3.05 -30.66 48.71
CA ASP A 958 3.46 -31.88 47.98
C ASP A 958 4.18 -31.63 46.64
N GLY A 959 4.96 -30.54 46.57
CA GLY A 959 5.72 -30.16 45.36
C GLY A 959 4.90 -29.43 44.29
N ASN A 960 3.60 -29.17 44.53
CA ASN A 960 2.74 -28.40 43.64
C ASN A 960 2.36 -27.05 44.26
N LEU A 961 2.11 -26.06 43.41
CA LEU A 961 1.59 -24.76 43.81
C LEU A 961 0.12 -24.91 44.28
N LYS A 962 -0.24 -24.31 45.43
CA LYS A 962 -1.65 -24.26 45.87
C LYS A 962 -2.43 -23.31 44.94
N TRP A 963 -3.42 -23.86 44.23
CA TRP A 963 -4.16 -23.23 43.12
C TRP A 963 -5.17 -22.14 43.53
N ASN A 964 -4.80 -21.27 44.45
CA ASN A 964 -5.66 -20.16 44.86
C ASN A 964 -5.41 -18.93 43.96
N ILE A 965 -5.01 -19.08 42.69
CA ILE A 965 -4.52 -17.98 41.83
C ILE A 965 -5.40 -17.81 40.57
N ALA A 966 -5.90 -16.60 40.31
CA ALA A 966 -6.62 -16.16 39.13
C ALA A 966 -5.88 -15.06 38.35
N VAL A 967 -6.46 -14.67 37.21
CA VAL A 967 -5.99 -13.57 36.35
C VAL A 967 -6.56 -12.24 36.87
N GLU A 968 -5.72 -11.20 36.88
CA GLU A 968 -5.91 -9.83 37.41
C GLU A 968 -7.34 -9.25 37.33
N ARG A 969 -7.81 -8.60 38.42
CA ARG A 969 -8.94 -7.64 38.41
C ARG A 969 -8.51 -6.22 38.81
N PRO A 970 -9.05 -5.14 38.21
CA PRO A 970 -8.46 -3.79 38.33
C PRO A 970 -8.56 -3.06 39.69
N ASN A 971 -9.06 -3.65 40.78
CA ASN A 971 -9.27 -2.92 42.05
C ASN A 971 -9.41 -3.86 43.28
N GLN A 972 -8.31 -4.46 43.75
CA GLN A 972 -8.30 -5.18 45.04
C GLN A 972 -7.04 -4.94 45.89
N ASN A 973 -7.17 -5.26 47.18
CA ASN A 973 -6.06 -5.29 48.13
C ASN A 973 -5.17 -6.51 47.84
N LEU A 974 -3.85 -6.33 47.83
CA LEU A 974 -2.87 -7.41 47.64
C LEU A 974 -3.07 -8.59 48.61
N ASN A 975 -3.02 -9.80 48.06
CA ASN A 975 -3.14 -11.07 48.77
C ASN A 975 -1.80 -11.81 48.77
N GLU A 976 -1.54 -12.61 49.82
CA GLU A 976 -0.32 -13.42 49.93
C GLU A 976 -0.24 -14.44 48.78
N GLY A 977 0.74 -14.27 47.88
CA GLY A 977 0.93 -15.07 46.67
C GLY A 977 0.77 -14.31 45.35
N ASP A 978 0.33 -13.05 45.36
CA ASP A 978 0.20 -12.20 44.16
C ASP A 978 1.55 -12.01 43.45
N ILE A 979 1.59 -12.13 42.12
CA ILE A 979 2.82 -11.99 41.31
C ILE A 979 2.73 -10.72 40.47
N ALA A 980 3.74 -9.85 40.53
CA ALA A 980 3.79 -8.57 39.82
C ALA A 980 5.16 -8.27 39.18
N VAL A 981 5.16 -7.33 38.23
CA VAL A 981 6.35 -6.69 37.64
C VAL A 981 6.32 -5.17 37.88
N ASN A 982 7.39 -4.46 37.53
CA ASN A 982 7.56 -3.01 37.72
C ASN A 982 7.50 -2.53 39.19
N VAL A 983 7.74 -3.43 40.16
CA VAL A 983 7.63 -3.12 41.59
C VAL A 983 8.68 -2.12 42.04
N ILE A 984 9.95 -2.32 41.67
CA ILE A 984 11.04 -1.39 42.05
C ILE A 984 10.86 -0.05 41.33
N GLU A 985 10.54 -0.10 40.05
CA GLU A 985 10.31 1.06 39.19
C GLU A 985 9.22 1.96 39.76
N SER A 986 8.10 1.37 40.19
CA SER A 986 7.00 2.09 40.85
C SER A 986 7.43 2.76 42.17
N ALA A 987 8.29 2.11 42.96
CA ALA A 987 8.82 2.67 44.20
C ALA A 987 9.80 3.83 43.95
N THR A 988 10.56 3.81 42.83
CA THR A 988 11.51 4.88 42.50
C THR A 988 10.87 6.20 42.07
N VAL A 989 9.60 6.18 41.66
CA VAL A 989 8.83 7.37 41.25
C VAL A 989 7.81 7.82 42.31
N ASP A 990 7.99 7.39 43.56
CA ASP A 990 7.07 7.65 44.69
C ASP A 990 5.61 7.24 44.42
N GLN A 991 5.40 6.25 43.55
CA GLN A 991 4.10 5.64 43.29
C GLN A 991 4.16 4.13 43.57
N PRO A 992 4.33 3.70 44.85
CA PRO A 992 4.56 2.30 45.21
C PRO A 992 3.40 1.34 44.90
N ASN A 993 2.25 1.88 44.46
CA ASN A 993 1.08 1.11 44.02
C ASN A 993 0.97 1.01 42.48
N ALA A 994 1.90 1.59 41.72
CA ALA A 994 1.91 1.56 40.25
C ALA A 994 2.65 0.34 39.67
N TYR A 995 2.74 -0.76 40.44
CA TYR A 995 3.20 -2.05 39.92
C TYR A 995 2.16 -2.64 38.95
N HIS A 996 2.59 -3.59 38.11
CA HIS A 996 1.68 -4.31 37.22
C HIS A 996 1.48 -5.74 37.73
N LEU A 997 0.26 -6.08 38.12
CA LEU A 997 -0.09 -7.40 38.62
C LEU A 997 -0.24 -8.38 37.46
N VAL A 998 0.47 -9.51 37.52
CA VAL A 998 0.48 -10.55 36.48
C VAL A 998 -0.45 -11.70 36.84
N PHE A 999 -0.43 -12.15 38.10
CA PHE A 999 -1.32 -13.17 38.65
C PHE A 999 -1.80 -12.75 40.05
N GLU A 1000 -3.09 -12.94 40.34
CA GLU A 1000 -3.76 -12.56 41.59
C GLU A 1000 -4.19 -13.82 42.35
N VAL A 1001 -4.20 -13.83 43.67
CA VAL A 1001 -4.73 -14.95 44.46
C VAL A 1001 -6.26 -14.81 44.64
N ASP A 1002 -7.07 -15.66 43.97
CA ASP A 1002 -8.56 -15.72 44.10
C ASP A 1002 -9.01 -16.87 45.03
N LYS A 1003 -10.10 -16.65 45.77
CA LYS A 1003 -10.71 -17.62 46.69
C LYS A 1003 -11.75 -18.52 46.00
N ASP A 1004 -12.10 -18.26 44.73
CA ASP A 1004 -13.02 -19.07 43.92
C ASP A 1004 -12.24 -20.08 43.03
N ASP A 1005 -12.06 -21.28 43.58
CA ASP A 1005 -11.12 -22.35 43.23
C ASP A 1005 -11.23 -23.05 41.85
N SER A 1006 -11.79 -22.45 40.76
CA SER A 1006 -12.04 -23.28 39.55
C SER A 1006 -12.26 -22.66 38.15
N LYS A 1007 -12.19 -21.35 37.89
CA LYS A 1007 -12.71 -20.84 36.59
C LYS A 1007 -11.73 -20.58 35.44
N PHE A 1008 -10.41 -20.62 35.65
CA PHE A 1008 -9.46 -20.16 34.62
C PHE A 1008 -8.30 -21.10 34.28
N LEU A 1009 -8.21 -22.29 34.88
CA LEU A 1009 -7.18 -23.26 34.54
C LEU A 1009 -7.29 -23.69 33.07
N ARG A 1010 -6.14 -23.72 32.40
CA ARG A 1010 -5.96 -24.16 31.01
C ARG A 1010 -5.11 -25.43 31.00
N GLU A 1011 -5.37 -26.32 30.06
CA GLU A 1011 -4.56 -27.53 29.87
C GLU A 1011 -3.36 -27.25 28.96
N PHE A 1012 -2.18 -27.68 29.38
CA PHE A 1012 -0.88 -27.47 28.74
C PHE A 1012 -0.29 -28.81 28.30
N HIS A 1013 0.24 -28.84 27.07
CA HIS A 1013 0.97 -29.94 26.45
C HIS A 1013 2.43 -29.51 26.24
N TYR A 1014 3.39 -30.38 26.51
CA TYR A 1014 4.82 -30.04 26.46
C TYR A 1014 5.54 -30.78 25.33
N LEU A 1015 6.28 -30.04 24.49
CA LEU A 1015 6.89 -30.58 23.25
C LEU A 1015 8.09 -31.51 23.49
N HIS A 1016 8.77 -31.37 24.64
CA HIS A 1016 10.02 -32.08 24.95
C HIS A 1016 9.87 -33.23 25.96
N HIS A 1017 8.63 -33.58 26.33
CA HIS A 1017 8.35 -34.68 27.24
C HIS A 1017 7.46 -35.70 26.52
N ASN A 1018 8.09 -36.69 25.89
CA ASN A 1018 7.43 -37.66 25.01
C ASN A 1018 6.31 -38.50 25.68
N GLU A 1019 6.09 -38.42 27.00
CA GLU A 1019 5.08 -39.23 27.72
C GLU A 1019 4.58 -38.55 29.02
N GLN A 1020 4.12 -37.30 29.00
CA GLN A 1020 3.39 -36.73 30.16
C GLN A 1020 1.93 -36.39 29.82
N GLU A 1021 1.04 -36.70 30.77
CA GLU A 1021 -0.36 -36.24 30.78
C GLU A 1021 -0.41 -34.70 30.74
N PRO A 1022 -1.46 -34.10 30.15
CA PRO A 1022 -1.61 -32.65 30.13
C PRO A 1022 -1.62 -32.08 31.56
N GLU A 1023 -0.91 -30.97 31.76
CA GLU A 1023 -0.86 -30.28 33.06
C GLU A 1023 -1.76 -29.06 33.06
N ASN A 1024 -2.22 -28.63 34.24
CA ASN A 1024 -3.02 -27.42 34.36
C ASN A 1024 -2.13 -26.19 34.59
N GLY A 1025 -2.54 -25.06 34.03
CA GLY A 1025 -1.82 -23.80 34.13
C GLY A 1025 -2.67 -22.55 33.95
N LEU A 1026 -2.06 -21.39 34.19
CA LEU A 1026 -2.62 -20.06 33.96
C LEU A 1026 -1.88 -19.34 32.84
N VAL A 1027 -2.61 -18.49 32.11
CA VAL A 1027 -2.07 -17.59 31.09
C VAL A 1027 -2.42 -16.16 31.52
N SER A 1028 -1.42 -15.29 31.60
CA SER A 1028 -1.60 -13.88 31.99
C SER A 1028 -2.22 -13.04 30.88
N ASN A 1029 -2.67 -11.84 31.24
CA ASN A 1029 -2.86 -10.76 30.27
C ASN A 1029 -1.50 -10.31 29.68
N PRO A 1030 -1.50 -9.55 28.57
CA PRO A 1030 -0.27 -8.97 28.02
C PRO A 1030 0.47 -8.11 29.04
N LEU A 1031 1.78 -8.33 29.16
CA LEU A 1031 2.67 -7.55 30.01
C LEU A 1031 2.84 -6.10 29.51
N PRO A 1032 3.23 -5.17 30.40
CA PRO A 1032 3.63 -3.82 30.03
C PRO A 1032 4.90 -3.84 29.14
N PRO A 1033 5.19 -2.73 28.44
CA PRO A 1033 6.42 -2.57 27.66
C PRO A 1033 7.66 -2.95 28.48
N PHE A 1034 8.63 -3.59 27.82
CA PHE A 1034 9.88 -3.96 28.48
C PHE A 1034 10.67 -2.72 28.93
N PRO A 1035 11.31 -2.75 30.11
CA PRO A 1035 12.25 -1.72 30.52
C PRO A 1035 13.50 -1.73 29.62
N HIS A 1036 14.34 -0.68 29.71
CA HIS A 1036 15.57 -0.55 28.93
C HIS A 1036 16.54 -1.74 29.08
N THR A 1037 16.49 -2.44 30.21
CA THR A 1037 17.26 -3.67 30.45
C THR A 1037 16.83 -4.84 29.57
N SER A 1038 15.69 -4.73 28.87
CA SER A 1038 15.05 -5.81 28.10
C SER A 1038 14.68 -7.03 28.94
N GLN A 1039 14.47 -6.85 30.25
CA GLN A 1039 14.09 -7.92 31.17
C GLN A 1039 13.00 -7.47 32.13
N HIS A 1040 11.96 -8.28 32.29
CA HIS A 1040 10.96 -8.07 33.35
C HIS A 1040 11.39 -8.83 34.60
N THR A 1041 11.46 -8.11 35.74
CA THR A 1041 11.74 -8.73 37.04
C THR A 1041 10.42 -9.00 37.77
N PHE A 1042 10.22 -10.25 38.19
CA PHE A 1042 9.02 -10.73 38.84
C PHE A 1042 9.18 -10.76 40.36
N TYR A 1043 8.13 -10.32 41.05
CA TYR A 1043 8.03 -10.31 42.49
C TYR A 1043 6.77 -11.02 42.94
N ILE A 1044 6.84 -11.66 44.10
CA ILE A 1044 5.68 -12.23 44.80
C ILE A 1044 5.40 -11.47 46.08
N TYR A 1045 4.13 -11.20 46.35
CA TYR A 1045 3.70 -10.54 47.56
C TYR A 1045 3.59 -11.53 48.72
N GLN A 1046 4.22 -11.22 49.85
CA GLN A 1046 4.15 -12.04 51.05
C GLN A 1046 3.84 -11.21 52.30
N ILE A 1047 3.09 -11.79 53.22
CA ILE A 1047 2.87 -11.27 54.57
C ILE A 1047 3.69 -12.13 55.54
N ASP A 1048 4.62 -11.51 56.26
CA ASP A 1048 5.40 -12.21 57.28
C ASP A 1048 4.48 -12.65 58.42
N THR A 1049 4.35 -13.96 58.64
CA THR A 1049 3.45 -14.55 59.64
C THR A 1049 3.81 -14.17 61.09
N THR A 1050 5.05 -13.72 61.32
CA THR A 1050 5.60 -13.39 62.65
C THR A 1050 5.51 -11.89 62.95
N THR A 1051 5.76 -11.05 61.95
CA THR A 1051 5.78 -9.58 62.11
C THR A 1051 4.56 -8.87 61.51
N ASN A 1052 3.71 -9.60 60.79
CA ASN A 1052 2.58 -9.09 59.99
C ASN A 1052 2.99 -7.99 59.00
N SER A 1053 4.26 -7.96 58.60
CA SER A 1053 4.80 -6.99 57.65
C SER A 1053 4.58 -7.46 56.22
N LYS A 1054 4.21 -6.52 55.35
CA LYS A 1054 3.90 -6.74 53.93
C LYS A 1054 5.16 -6.47 53.10
N LYS A 1055 5.60 -7.44 52.30
CA LYS A 1055 6.81 -7.32 51.48
C LYS A 1055 6.67 -7.96 50.11
N TRP A 1056 7.39 -7.41 49.14
CA TRP A 1056 7.61 -8.01 47.83
C TRP A 1056 8.92 -8.79 47.84
N ILE A 1057 8.90 -10.04 47.36
CA ILE A 1057 10.08 -10.90 47.26
C ILE A 1057 10.38 -11.12 45.79
N ARG A 1058 11.62 -10.86 45.37
CA ARG A 1058 12.07 -11.11 44.01
C ARG A 1058 12.12 -12.62 43.74
N ILE A 1059 11.44 -13.08 42.71
CA ILE A 1059 11.41 -14.48 42.29
C ILE A 1059 12.46 -14.73 41.19
N GLY A 1060 12.66 -13.76 40.30
CA GLY A 1060 13.63 -13.84 39.22
C GLY A 1060 13.33 -12.85 38.10
N ALA A 1061 14.04 -12.93 36.99
CA ALA A 1061 13.84 -12.08 35.82
C ALA A 1061 13.79 -12.92 34.54
N LEU A 1062 12.84 -12.61 33.66
CA LEU A 1062 12.75 -13.21 32.32
C LEU A 1062 13.11 -12.15 31.29
N SER A 1063 14.06 -12.49 30.42
CA SER A 1063 14.44 -11.63 29.30
C SER A 1063 13.35 -11.60 28.25
N LYS A 1064 13.27 -10.49 27.52
CA LYS A 1064 12.52 -10.40 26.29
C LYS A 1064 12.96 -11.55 25.38
N PRO A 1065 12.05 -12.42 24.91
CA PRO A 1065 12.37 -13.45 23.94
C PRO A 1065 13.09 -12.84 22.73
N ASP A 1066 14.15 -13.50 22.27
CA ASP A 1066 14.93 -13.05 21.11
C ASP A 1066 14.15 -13.37 19.83
N ILE A 1067 13.28 -12.42 19.45
CA ILE A 1067 12.45 -12.52 18.26
C ILE A 1067 12.72 -11.32 17.35
N THR A 1068 13.11 -11.61 16.12
CA THR A 1068 13.22 -10.60 15.07
C THR A 1068 11.87 -10.52 14.36
N THR A 1069 11.09 -9.48 14.66
CA THR A 1069 9.79 -9.28 14.02
C THR A 1069 9.63 -7.84 13.54
N ASP A 1070 8.99 -7.71 12.39
CA ASP A 1070 8.58 -6.44 11.84
C ASP A 1070 7.30 -5.89 12.50
N TYR A 1071 6.58 -6.71 13.27
CA TYR A 1071 5.24 -6.42 13.77
C TYR A 1071 5.21 -6.16 15.29
N PRO A 1072 4.20 -5.40 15.78
CA PRO A 1072 3.95 -5.30 17.21
C PRO A 1072 3.71 -6.69 17.81
N CYS A 1073 4.47 -7.04 18.84
CA CYS A 1073 4.35 -8.31 19.56
C CYS A 1073 3.91 -8.04 21.00
N LYS A 1074 2.88 -8.77 21.45
CA LYS A 1074 2.51 -8.82 22.87
C LYS A 1074 3.39 -9.86 23.58
N TYR A 1075 3.50 -9.76 24.90
CA TYR A 1075 4.22 -10.75 25.68
C TYR A 1075 3.35 -11.19 26.83
N CYS A 1076 3.20 -12.49 26.97
CA CYS A 1076 2.36 -13.10 28.01
C CYS A 1076 3.20 -14.05 28.85
N VAL A 1077 2.72 -14.33 30.06
CA VAL A 1077 3.39 -15.21 31.01
C VAL A 1077 2.48 -16.38 31.32
N THR A 1078 3.06 -17.57 31.44
CA THR A 1078 2.33 -18.76 31.90
C THR A 1078 2.89 -19.27 33.22
N LEU A 1079 2.02 -19.81 34.07
CA LEU A 1079 2.38 -20.45 35.33
C LEU A 1079 1.70 -21.83 35.39
N ASP A 1080 2.48 -22.90 35.57
CA ASP A 1080 1.95 -24.28 35.68
C ASP A 1080 1.83 -24.75 37.13
N ASN A 1081 1.27 -25.94 37.33
CA ASN A 1081 1.06 -26.60 38.63
C ASN A 1081 2.36 -26.85 39.41
N LYS A 1082 3.49 -26.98 38.71
CA LYS A 1082 4.84 -27.12 39.30
C LYS A 1082 5.41 -25.78 39.75
N GLY A 1083 4.73 -24.66 39.48
CA GLY A 1083 5.19 -23.33 39.84
C GLY A 1083 6.26 -22.79 38.88
N ILE A 1084 6.28 -23.25 37.63
CA ILE A 1084 7.23 -22.78 36.61
C ILE A 1084 6.64 -21.60 35.84
N LEU A 1085 7.28 -20.44 35.95
CA LEU A 1085 6.91 -19.18 35.30
C LEU A 1085 7.65 -19.03 33.96
N ARG A 1086 6.93 -18.89 32.85
CA ARG A 1086 7.51 -18.81 31.50
C ARG A 1086 7.04 -17.59 30.72
N MET A 1087 7.93 -16.99 29.94
CA MET A 1087 7.65 -15.85 29.07
C MET A 1087 7.41 -16.33 27.64
N HIS A 1088 6.32 -15.88 27.04
CA HIS A 1088 5.97 -16.16 25.64
C HIS A 1088 5.98 -14.87 24.85
N ALA A 1089 6.51 -14.93 23.62
CA ALA A 1089 6.34 -13.88 22.64
C ALA A 1089 5.07 -14.17 21.82
N GLY A 1090 4.13 -13.24 21.85
CA GLY A 1090 2.81 -13.37 21.26
C GLY A 1090 1.78 -13.99 22.22
N GLU A 1091 0.77 -14.63 21.65
CA GLU A 1091 -0.16 -15.48 22.41
C GLU A 1091 0.48 -16.86 22.63
N VAL A 1092 0.11 -17.52 23.73
CA VAL A 1092 0.55 -18.91 23.97
C VAL A 1092 0.00 -19.80 22.84
N PRO A 1093 0.85 -20.57 22.14
CA PRO A 1093 0.41 -21.39 21.00
C PRO A 1093 -0.67 -22.39 21.40
N TYR A 1094 -1.67 -22.59 20.53
CA TYR A 1094 -2.63 -23.68 20.71
C TYR A 1094 -1.99 -25.03 20.41
N TRP A 1095 -2.47 -26.06 21.09
CA TRP A 1095 -2.20 -27.44 20.70
C TRP A 1095 -3.00 -27.76 19.43
N THR A 1096 -2.31 -27.83 18.29
CA THR A 1096 -2.93 -27.88 16.95
C THR A 1096 -2.72 -29.20 16.23
N SER A 1097 -3.61 -29.50 15.28
CA SER A 1097 -3.46 -30.60 14.32
C SER A 1097 -3.95 -30.18 12.94
N THR A 1098 -3.33 -30.73 11.89
CA THR A 1098 -3.75 -30.54 10.49
C THR A 1098 -4.86 -31.50 10.07
N SER A 1099 -5.22 -32.47 10.92
CA SER A 1099 -6.29 -33.42 10.65
C SER A 1099 -7.57 -33.03 11.37
N GLN A 1100 -8.67 -32.90 10.62
CA GLN A 1100 -10.00 -32.63 11.19
C GLN A 1100 -10.45 -33.68 12.23
N GLU A 1101 -9.87 -34.89 12.19
CA GLU A 1101 -10.15 -35.97 13.16
C GLU A 1101 -9.78 -35.59 14.60
N CYS A 1102 -8.88 -34.62 14.78
CA CYS A 1102 -8.51 -34.13 16.11
C CYS A 1102 -9.70 -33.52 16.87
N LEU A 1103 -10.76 -33.09 16.17
CA LEU A 1103 -12.00 -32.59 16.75
C LEU A 1103 -12.83 -33.66 17.46
N LYS A 1104 -12.41 -34.94 17.43
CA LYS A 1104 -12.95 -36.01 18.29
C LYS A 1104 -12.31 -36.02 19.68
N GLN A 1105 -11.19 -35.32 19.85
CA GLN A 1105 -10.49 -35.13 21.11
C GLN A 1105 -10.73 -33.72 21.63
N ALA A 1106 -11.01 -33.61 22.93
CA ALA A 1106 -11.17 -32.30 23.57
C ALA A 1106 -9.84 -31.50 23.51
N GLY A 1107 -9.96 -30.21 23.21
CA GLY A 1107 -8.86 -29.25 23.33
C GLY A 1107 -7.86 -29.17 22.18
N CYS A 1108 -7.84 -30.13 21.25
CA CYS A 1108 -7.01 -30.00 20.05
C CYS A 1108 -7.67 -29.06 19.04
N VAL A 1109 -6.91 -28.08 18.54
CA VAL A 1109 -7.39 -27.06 17.61
C VAL A 1109 -7.11 -27.49 16.16
N TYR A 1110 -8.18 -27.59 15.36
CA TYR A 1110 -8.10 -27.74 13.92
C TYR A 1110 -8.21 -26.38 13.24
N ARG A 1111 -7.30 -26.09 12.30
CA ARG A 1111 -7.31 -24.85 11.50
C ARG A 1111 -7.85 -25.17 10.11
N ALA A 1112 -8.95 -24.52 9.74
CA ALA A 1112 -9.51 -24.56 8.39
C ALA A 1112 -9.47 -23.17 7.74
N GLU A 1113 -9.50 -23.12 6.41
CA GLU A 1113 -9.66 -21.87 5.68
C GLU A 1113 -11.16 -21.53 5.50
N LEU A 1114 -11.48 -20.24 5.51
CA LEU A 1114 -12.79 -19.76 5.09
C LEU A 1114 -12.87 -19.79 3.56
N GLU A 1115 -13.93 -20.37 2.99
CA GLU A 1115 -14.14 -20.36 1.54
C GLU A 1115 -14.52 -18.94 1.10
N LEU A 1116 -13.56 -18.21 0.54
CA LEU A 1116 -13.76 -16.85 0.04
C LEU A 1116 -14.65 -16.88 -1.21
N GLN A 1117 -15.56 -15.91 -1.31
CA GLN A 1117 -16.47 -15.82 -2.45
C GLN A 1117 -15.97 -14.77 -3.45
N PRO A 1118 -16.00 -15.06 -4.76
CA PRO A 1118 -15.66 -14.08 -5.78
C PRO A 1118 -16.74 -12.99 -5.84
N ASN A 1119 -16.37 -11.81 -6.36
CA ASN A 1119 -17.34 -10.75 -6.60
C ASN A 1119 -18.09 -11.02 -7.90
N GLU A 1120 -19.42 -11.00 -7.87
CA GLU A 1120 -20.22 -10.99 -9.10
C GLU A 1120 -20.25 -9.57 -9.71
N VAL A 1121 -20.03 -9.47 -11.03
CA VAL A 1121 -20.21 -8.22 -11.79
C VAL A 1121 -21.70 -7.99 -12.00
N ASP A 1122 -22.21 -6.85 -11.54
CA ASP A 1122 -23.51 -6.35 -11.95
C ASP A 1122 -23.47 -5.97 -13.43
N LYS A 1123 -24.16 -6.75 -14.27
CA LYS A 1123 -24.22 -6.53 -15.73
C LYS A 1123 -24.90 -5.20 -16.09
N GLU A 1124 -25.77 -4.68 -15.24
CA GLU A 1124 -26.40 -3.37 -15.45
C GLU A 1124 -25.42 -2.20 -15.29
N ARG A 1125 -24.32 -2.43 -14.55
CA ARG A 1125 -23.22 -1.47 -14.37
C ARG A 1125 -22.02 -1.75 -15.30
N ASP A 1126 -22.00 -2.88 -16.03
CA ASP A 1126 -20.94 -3.21 -16.98
C ASP A 1126 -21.30 -2.79 -18.42
N PRO A 1127 -20.77 -1.67 -18.95
CA PRO A 1127 -21.11 -1.20 -20.30
C PRO A 1127 -20.68 -2.17 -21.40
N PHE A 1128 -19.67 -3.00 -21.17
CA PHE A 1128 -19.07 -3.86 -22.20
C PHE A 1128 -19.56 -5.31 -22.17
N CYS A 1129 -20.62 -5.62 -21.43
CA CYS A 1129 -21.20 -6.96 -21.41
C CYS A 1129 -22.14 -7.28 -22.60
N GLY A 1130 -22.42 -6.27 -23.45
CA GLY A 1130 -23.17 -6.41 -24.70
C GLY A 1130 -24.69 -6.36 -24.59
N ILE A 1131 -25.23 -6.02 -23.43
CA ILE A 1131 -26.69 -5.93 -23.19
C ILE A 1131 -27.27 -4.52 -23.34
N HIS A 1132 -26.43 -3.50 -23.59
CA HIS A 1132 -26.80 -2.07 -23.56
C HIS A 1132 -27.10 -1.47 -24.93
#